data_AF-A0A354J4I7-F1
#
_entry.id   AF-A0A354J4I7-F1
#
_cell.length_a   1.000
_cell.length_b   1.000
_cell.length_c   1.000
_cell.angle_alpha   90.00
_cell.angle_beta   90.00
_cell.angle_gamma   90.00
#
_symmetry.space_group_name_H-M   'P 1'
#
loop_
_entity.id
_entity.type
_entity.pdbx_description
1 polymer ?
#
loop_
_entity_poly.entity_id
_entity_poly.type
_entity_poly.pdbx_seq_one_letter_code
_entity_poly.pdbx_strand_id
1 'polypeptide(L)'
;MGILILSVLLLVVVTAQAAGKREAKYEFNVPDTSTVEINSNRHTRAEITEDKIQSIVTLDKFEKKLENDTLEIWFNEKAASIRIVDKRSGYIWGFVGVEKPDDLNKSWFEMANSLCTIEYYDKKEAEKKVSLSSSEIKKEYQWNADSLECKLNAEKLGIELAFTMTLNEDHLTFSVLNDSLKESGDSKIKALYFVPFLGTTREAEMNGYMFVPDGSGALIRYGAAMAYSSGFSKKVYGADIGIDLLESASGMMASRSDDYLVDEPQILMPIYGMVHGPEQNGILAVLEEGEEYATITANTSGITTNYNWVGARFDYRQSYMHPTTKAGNGIYKPQELANQMNPKISFYFLTGTDADYSGMAVYYRGLLEEKGILKAERVDNTIPLRLDIIGADIKKGFLYNPLKVFTTTQEAQRILSELEKEGIGNITMAYMGWQDGGMNGAKYSELSFESNVGNKNDFIALKEKLEEKNGRFYLYLNPITANKDQINKARQSLVTLSKSYAKIKRADNQLMFPESFFIKPSVAIDFIKNSREKLDAFPFAYDNIGYRLYADYTRNHWVTREETEELFKESMSMQQDSLALYNPNQYLWNNTSEYFDIPMVNSQYLYETDTVPFLQIVLKGNIDYYAPYANQGFYSTNSILKMIEYGAYPSFVVTESLNYELTDTPQVDRFTVNFDDWKSSIINIYQKINEALLPVEGAKIIDHKVMVPGIVRVSYDNGINLYVNYTAEDSVVENETIPAHGFSVVER
;
A
#
# COMPACT_ATOMS: atom_id res chain seq x y z
N MET A 1 30.70 74.42 -1.92
CA MET A 1 31.05 72.97 -1.85
C MET A 1 30.94 72.37 -0.45
N GLY A 2 31.10 73.15 0.65
CA GLY A 2 31.00 72.61 2.02
C GLY A 2 29.59 72.24 2.52
N ILE A 3 28.52 72.87 2.02
CA ILE A 3 27.16 72.62 2.50
C ILE A 3 26.57 71.31 1.93
N LEU A 4 26.92 70.94 0.70
CA LEU A 4 26.44 69.70 0.07
C LEU A 4 27.05 68.44 0.72
N ILE A 5 28.31 68.52 1.14
CA ILE A 5 29.03 67.39 1.77
C ILE A 5 28.46 67.11 3.17
N LEU A 6 28.05 68.15 3.91
CA LEU A 6 27.47 67.99 5.25
C LEU A 6 26.07 67.35 5.19
N SER A 7 25.25 67.69 4.18
CA SER A 7 23.93 67.09 3.98
C SER A 7 23.97 65.63 3.53
N VAL A 8 24.98 65.24 2.75
CA VAL A 8 25.16 63.82 2.34
C VAL A 8 25.70 62.98 3.49
N LEU A 9 26.61 63.51 4.31
CA LEU A 9 27.08 62.81 5.52
C LEU A 9 25.99 62.67 6.59
N LEU A 10 25.11 63.67 6.77
CA LEU A 10 23.97 63.52 7.69
C LEU A 10 22.97 62.48 7.19
N LEU A 11 22.72 62.38 5.87
CA LEU A 11 21.83 61.35 5.32
C LEU A 11 22.41 59.94 5.49
N VAL A 12 23.72 59.75 5.30
CA VAL A 12 24.39 58.46 5.47
C VAL A 12 24.46 58.04 6.95
N VAL A 13 24.59 58.99 7.88
CA VAL A 13 24.58 58.69 9.32
C VAL A 13 23.15 58.43 9.82
N VAL A 14 22.13 59.10 9.29
CA VAL A 14 20.72 58.85 9.63
C VAL A 14 20.21 57.54 9.01
N THR A 15 20.67 57.13 7.81
CA THR A 15 20.35 55.80 7.26
C THR A 15 21.14 54.69 7.97
N ALA A 16 22.37 54.93 8.41
CA ALA A 16 23.12 53.97 9.24
C ALA A 16 22.54 53.81 10.65
N GLN A 17 22.02 54.89 11.27
CA GLN A 17 21.31 54.80 12.56
C GLN A 17 19.88 54.24 12.42
N ALA A 18 19.24 54.33 11.26
CA ALA A 18 17.99 53.64 10.97
C ALA A 18 18.20 52.15 10.66
N ALA A 19 19.34 51.78 10.06
CA ALA A 19 19.74 50.38 9.84
C ALA A 19 20.25 49.69 11.13
N GLY A 20 20.60 50.46 12.17
CA GLY A 20 20.97 49.95 13.49
C GLY A 20 19.80 49.69 14.45
N LYS A 21 18.55 49.87 14.02
CA LYS A 21 17.37 49.57 14.85
C LYS A 21 16.96 48.11 14.70
N ARG A 22 17.47 47.28 15.62
CA ARG A 22 16.94 45.98 16.05
C ARG A 22 16.36 45.14 14.91
N GLU A 23 17.19 44.30 14.30
CA GLU A 23 16.73 42.93 14.05
C GLU A 23 16.47 42.32 15.42
N ALA A 24 15.27 42.54 15.96
CA ALA A 24 14.74 41.59 16.92
C ALA A 24 14.76 40.26 16.16
N LYS A 25 15.62 39.33 16.60
CA LYS A 25 15.43 37.92 16.27
C LYS A 25 14.00 37.63 16.69
N TYR A 26 13.08 37.61 15.74
CA TYR A 26 11.79 36.99 15.95
C TYR A 26 12.13 35.51 16.05
N GLU A 27 12.33 35.03 17.27
CA GLU A 27 12.15 33.62 17.56
C GLU A 27 10.69 33.33 17.25
N PHE A 28 10.45 32.85 16.02
CA PHE A 28 9.17 32.29 15.66
C PHE A 28 9.04 30.99 16.45
N ASN A 29 8.45 31.08 17.63
CA ASN A 29 8.04 29.91 18.38
C ASN A 29 6.93 29.25 17.58
N VAL A 30 7.28 28.18 16.87
CA VAL A 30 6.30 27.30 16.24
C VAL A 30 5.40 26.79 17.37
N PRO A 31 4.07 27.00 17.30
CA PRO A 31 3.17 26.49 18.34
C PRO A 31 3.29 24.97 18.40
N ASP A 32 3.21 24.40 19.60
CA ASP A 32 3.14 22.96 19.76
C ASP A 32 1.85 22.45 19.10
N THR A 33 2.01 21.66 18.04
CA THR A 33 0.91 21.04 17.29
C THR A 33 0.70 19.58 17.66
N SER A 34 1.39 19.05 18.68
CA SER A 34 1.36 17.63 19.03
C SER A 34 -0.05 17.14 19.30
N THR A 35 -0.85 17.89 20.06
CA THR A 35 -2.25 17.53 20.32
C THR A 35 -3.09 17.46 19.04
N VAL A 36 -2.86 18.36 18.08
CA VAL A 36 -3.60 18.33 16.79
C VAL A 36 -3.17 17.14 15.95
N GLU A 37 -1.87 16.87 15.90
CA GLU A 37 -1.31 15.75 15.13
C GLU A 37 -1.77 14.40 15.70
N ILE A 38 -1.68 14.19 17.03
CA ILE A 38 -2.09 12.96 17.72
C ILE A 38 -3.58 12.65 17.51
N ASN A 39 -4.42 13.68 17.37
CA ASN A 39 -5.86 13.52 17.14
C ASN A 39 -6.25 13.46 15.66
N SER A 40 -5.28 13.60 14.75
CA SER A 40 -5.51 13.40 13.32
C SER A 40 -5.69 11.92 12.98
N ASN A 41 -6.14 11.62 11.76
CA ASN A 41 -6.23 10.24 11.27
C ASN A 41 -4.88 9.63 10.87
N ARG A 42 -3.74 10.31 11.13
CA ARG A 42 -2.38 9.78 10.98
C ARG A 42 -1.93 8.88 12.12
N HIS A 43 -2.67 8.92 13.23
CA HIS A 43 -2.39 8.14 14.41
C HIS A 43 -3.55 7.20 14.71
N THR A 44 -3.23 6.11 15.41
CA THR A 44 -4.23 5.23 15.99
C THR A 44 -4.85 5.91 17.21
N ARG A 45 -6.16 5.77 17.40
CA ARG A 45 -6.87 6.27 18.57
C ARG A 45 -6.93 5.19 19.65
N ALA A 46 -7.04 5.63 20.90
CA ALA A 46 -7.31 4.73 22.02
C ALA A 46 -8.69 4.07 21.85
N GLU A 47 -8.76 2.77 22.16
CA GLU A 47 -10.02 2.06 22.15
C GLU A 47 -10.92 2.50 23.31
N ILE A 48 -12.22 2.60 23.03
CA ILE A 48 -13.22 2.87 24.06
C ILE A 48 -13.58 1.54 24.71
N THR A 49 -13.23 1.38 25.99
CA THR A 49 -13.64 0.21 26.78
C THR A 49 -15.15 0.25 27.00
N GLU A 50 -15.85 -0.74 26.46
CA GLU A 50 -17.30 -0.88 26.63
C GLU A 50 -17.67 -2.25 27.21
N ASP A 51 -18.92 -2.36 27.63
CA ASP A 51 -19.53 -3.64 28.01
C ASP A 51 -19.51 -4.64 26.85
N LYS A 52 -19.80 -5.92 27.18
CA LYS A 52 -19.90 -6.98 26.18
C LYS A 52 -20.97 -6.64 25.13
N ILE A 53 -20.54 -6.48 23.87
CA ILE A 53 -21.40 -6.22 22.71
C ILE A 53 -22.36 -7.41 22.53
N GLN A 54 -23.64 -7.10 22.38
CA GLN A 54 -24.69 -8.07 22.12
C GLN A 54 -24.89 -8.25 20.61
N SER A 55 -25.29 -9.45 20.19
CA SER A 55 -25.64 -9.69 18.80
C SER A 55 -26.89 -8.90 18.41
N ILE A 56 -26.78 -8.14 17.32
CA ILE A 56 -27.89 -7.37 16.73
C ILE A 56 -28.89 -8.23 15.94
N VAL A 57 -28.52 -9.48 15.66
CA VAL A 57 -29.33 -10.45 14.92
C VAL A 57 -29.72 -11.64 15.78
N THR A 58 -30.86 -12.27 15.45
CA THR A 58 -31.34 -13.50 16.09
C THR A 58 -31.32 -14.69 15.12
N LEU A 59 -31.56 -15.89 15.65
CA LEU A 59 -31.71 -17.13 14.87
C LEU A 59 -33.18 -17.39 14.45
N ASP A 60 -34.09 -16.46 14.74
CA ASP A 60 -35.51 -16.65 14.46
C ASP A 60 -35.75 -16.80 12.96
N LYS A 61 -36.51 -17.84 12.58
CA LYS A 61 -36.78 -18.22 11.18
C LYS A 61 -35.55 -18.76 10.43
N PHE A 62 -34.44 -19.08 11.10
CA PHE A 62 -33.31 -19.80 10.50
C PHE A 62 -33.29 -21.26 10.97
N GLU A 63 -32.72 -22.13 10.14
CA GLU A 63 -32.51 -23.55 10.44
C GLU A 63 -31.01 -23.84 10.45
N LYS A 64 -30.51 -24.52 11.48
CA LYS A 64 -29.11 -24.96 11.52
C LYS A 64 -28.84 -25.97 10.40
N LYS A 65 -27.81 -25.71 9.59
CA LYS A 65 -27.43 -26.56 8.43
C LYS A 65 -26.05 -27.18 8.58
N LEU A 66 -25.06 -26.44 9.07
CA LEU A 66 -23.69 -26.92 9.29
C LEU A 66 -23.24 -26.59 10.71
N GLU A 67 -22.32 -27.39 11.24
CA GLU A 67 -21.76 -27.22 12.58
C GLU A 67 -20.41 -27.95 12.68
N ASN A 68 -19.46 -27.34 13.38
CA ASN A 68 -18.24 -27.99 13.87
C ASN A 68 -17.98 -27.57 15.33
N ASP A 69 -16.78 -27.75 15.86
CA ASP A 69 -16.47 -27.41 17.26
C ASP A 69 -16.51 -25.90 17.56
N THR A 70 -16.32 -25.05 16.53
CA THR A 70 -16.16 -23.59 16.69
C THR A 70 -17.37 -22.80 16.21
N LEU A 71 -18.00 -23.21 15.10
CA LEU A 71 -19.03 -22.44 14.40
C LEU A 71 -20.31 -23.24 14.16
N GLU A 72 -21.44 -22.55 14.18
CA GLU A 72 -22.71 -23.06 13.63
C GLU A 72 -23.20 -22.17 12.48
N ILE A 73 -23.62 -22.79 11.38
CA ILE A 73 -24.19 -22.08 10.23
C ILE A 73 -25.68 -22.34 10.15
N TRP A 74 -26.45 -21.27 10.25
CA TRP A 74 -27.90 -21.26 10.20
C TRP A 74 -28.36 -20.59 8.92
N PHE A 75 -29.34 -21.16 8.23
CA PHE A 75 -29.78 -20.72 6.91
C PHE A 75 -31.26 -20.38 6.87
N ASN A 76 -31.60 -19.32 6.14
CA ASN A 76 -32.97 -18.99 5.76
C ASN A 76 -33.10 -19.05 4.23
N GLU A 77 -33.80 -20.07 3.73
CA GLU A 77 -33.95 -20.32 2.30
C GLU A 77 -34.72 -19.20 1.58
N LYS A 78 -35.75 -18.64 2.21
CA LYS A 78 -36.56 -17.57 1.61
C LYS A 78 -35.76 -16.29 1.39
N ALA A 79 -34.89 -15.95 2.34
CA ALA A 79 -34.02 -14.77 2.27
C ALA A 79 -32.70 -15.04 1.53
N ALA A 80 -32.36 -16.30 1.27
CA ALA A 80 -31.04 -16.73 0.80
C ALA A 80 -29.90 -16.14 1.65
N SER A 81 -30.05 -16.21 2.97
CA SER A 81 -29.20 -15.54 3.95
C SER A 81 -28.75 -16.53 5.03
N ILE A 82 -27.58 -16.29 5.64
CA ILE A 82 -27.05 -17.09 6.74
C ILE A 82 -26.93 -16.29 8.04
N ARG A 83 -26.84 -17.01 9.15
CA ARG A 83 -26.28 -16.57 10.43
C ARG A 83 -25.13 -17.49 10.79
N ILE A 84 -24.09 -16.92 11.40
CA ILE A 84 -22.94 -17.67 11.88
C ILE A 84 -22.87 -17.46 13.39
N VAL A 85 -22.97 -18.54 14.15
CA VAL A 85 -22.78 -18.51 15.61
C VAL A 85 -21.35 -18.90 15.89
N ASP A 86 -20.59 -18.00 16.51
CA ASP A 86 -19.30 -18.36 17.09
C ASP A 86 -19.51 -18.94 18.49
N LYS A 87 -19.25 -20.24 18.65
CA LYS A 87 -19.48 -20.97 19.90
C LYS A 87 -18.56 -20.54 21.02
N ARG A 88 -17.41 -19.92 20.70
CA ARG A 88 -16.42 -19.47 21.69
C ARG A 88 -16.94 -18.26 22.47
N SER A 89 -17.58 -17.31 21.77
CA SER A 89 -18.11 -16.08 22.38
C SER A 89 -19.64 -16.10 22.59
N GLY A 90 -20.34 -16.97 21.87
CA GLY A 90 -21.80 -17.00 21.74
C GLY A 90 -22.35 -15.95 20.79
N TYR A 91 -21.49 -15.22 20.08
CA TYR A 91 -21.88 -14.10 19.22
C TYR A 91 -22.43 -14.59 17.88
N ILE A 92 -23.47 -13.92 17.39
CA ILE A 92 -24.14 -14.23 16.13
C ILE A 92 -23.82 -13.15 15.10
N TRP A 93 -23.09 -13.56 14.06
CA TRP A 93 -22.87 -12.77 12.86
C TRP A 93 -24.00 -12.94 11.87
N GLY A 94 -24.29 -11.89 11.11
CA GLY A 94 -25.33 -11.92 10.11
C GLY A 94 -25.34 -10.69 9.23
N PHE A 95 -26.45 -10.58 8.52
CA PHE A 95 -26.78 -9.50 7.59
C PHE A 95 -27.87 -8.60 8.19
N VAL A 96 -28.33 -7.60 7.43
CA VAL A 96 -29.37 -6.65 7.83
C VAL A 96 -30.65 -7.31 8.39
N GLY A 97 -31.08 -8.47 7.88
CA GLY A 97 -32.25 -9.18 8.41
C GLY A 97 -33.23 -9.68 7.35
N VAL A 98 -34.17 -10.54 7.77
CA VAL A 98 -35.15 -11.19 6.86
C VAL A 98 -36.31 -10.30 6.44
N GLU A 99 -36.51 -9.17 7.12
CA GLU A 99 -37.55 -8.18 6.81
C GLU A 99 -36.90 -6.89 6.29
N LYS A 100 -37.49 -6.31 5.23
CA LYS A 100 -36.93 -5.13 4.56
C LYS A 100 -37.04 -3.90 5.45
N PRO A 101 -35.94 -3.26 5.86
CA PRO A 101 -36.00 -1.97 6.55
C PRO A 101 -36.62 -0.89 5.67
N ASP A 102 -37.24 0.12 6.29
CA ASP A 102 -37.85 1.23 5.55
C ASP A 102 -36.79 2.10 4.84
N ASP A 103 -35.59 2.20 5.41
CA ASP A 103 -34.47 3.01 4.91
C ASP A 103 -33.60 2.31 3.84
N LEU A 104 -33.93 1.07 3.45
CA LEU A 104 -33.33 0.37 2.33
C LEU A 104 -34.31 0.15 1.18
N ASN A 105 -33.89 0.54 -0.03
CA ASN A 105 -34.63 0.18 -1.24
C ASN A 105 -34.52 -1.33 -1.52
N LYS A 106 -35.40 -1.85 -2.39
CA LYS A 106 -35.45 -3.30 -2.69
C LYS A 106 -34.11 -3.87 -3.15
N SER A 107 -33.43 -3.19 -4.07
CA SER A 107 -32.17 -3.68 -4.66
C SER A 107 -31.03 -3.73 -3.64
N TRP A 108 -30.93 -2.73 -2.76
CA TRP A 108 -29.96 -2.73 -1.66
C TRP A 108 -30.30 -3.77 -0.60
N PHE A 109 -31.57 -3.93 -0.23
CA PHE A 109 -31.97 -4.96 0.72
C PHE A 109 -31.69 -6.39 0.21
N GLU A 110 -31.92 -6.63 -1.08
CA GLU A 110 -31.59 -7.90 -1.72
C GLU A 110 -30.07 -8.15 -1.64
N MET A 111 -29.24 -7.19 -2.06
CA MET A 111 -27.78 -7.31 -1.94
C MET A 111 -27.33 -7.51 -0.49
N ALA A 112 -27.93 -6.77 0.43
CA ALA A 112 -27.54 -6.77 1.83
C ALA A 112 -27.81 -8.09 2.56
N ASN A 113 -28.62 -9.00 2.00
CA ASN A 113 -28.86 -10.33 2.56
C ASN A 113 -28.31 -11.47 1.69
N SER A 114 -27.64 -11.14 0.59
CA SER A 114 -27.27 -12.12 -0.43
C SER A 114 -25.99 -12.85 -0.10
N LEU A 115 -25.96 -14.17 -0.31
CA LEU A 115 -24.71 -14.94 -0.34
C LEU A 115 -23.84 -14.60 -1.56
N CYS A 116 -24.47 -14.25 -2.68
CA CYS A 116 -23.79 -13.88 -3.91
C CYS A 116 -24.56 -12.78 -4.65
N THR A 117 -23.89 -11.73 -5.11
CA THR A 117 -24.48 -10.68 -5.93
C THR A 117 -23.67 -10.50 -7.20
N ILE A 118 -24.36 -10.43 -8.33
CA ILE A 118 -23.76 -10.23 -9.65
C ILE A 118 -24.10 -8.82 -10.13
N GLU A 119 -23.07 -8.05 -10.48
CA GLU A 119 -23.21 -6.87 -11.34
C GLU A 119 -23.07 -7.31 -12.80
N TYR A 120 -23.83 -6.70 -13.70
CA TYR A 120 -23.82 -7.02 -15.13
C TYR A 120 -24.08 -5.77 -15.98
N TYR A 121 -23.60 -5.80 -17.22
CA TYR A 121 -23.99 -4.88 -18.27
C TYR A 121 -25.21 -5.43 -19.00
N ASP A 122 -26.28 -4.67 -19.11
CA ASP A 122 -27.44 -5.07 -19.92
C ASP A 122 -27.18 -4.88 -21.42
N LYS A 123 -28.17 -5.21 -22.26
CA LYS A 123 -28.07 -5.07 -23.73
C LYS A 123 -27.80 -3.64 -24.24
N LYS A 124 -27.94 -2.62 -23.38
CA LYS A 124 -27.61 -1.21 -23.66
C LYS A 124 -26.28 -0.80 -23.03
N GLU A 125 -25.50 -1.77 -22.55
CA GLU A 125 -24.24 -1.58 -21.85
C GLU A 125 -24.40 -0.79 -20.53
N ALA A 126 -25.61 -0.75 -19.96
CA ALA A 126 -25.86 -0.09 -18.67
C ALA A 126 -25.59 -1.04 -17.51
N GLU A 127 -24.91 -0.55 -16.48
CA GLU A 127 -24.62 -1.31 -15.26
C GLU A 127 -25.88 -1.54 -14.43
N LYS A 128 -26.10 -2.80 -14.06
CA LYS A 128 -27.18 -3.26 -13.19
C LYS A 128 -26.66 -4.31 -12.24
N LYS A 129 -27.46 -4.65 -11.23
CA LYS A 129 -27.15 -5.73 -10.29
C LYS A 129 -28.35 -6.63 -10.06
N VAL A 130 -28.08 -7.91 -9.83
CA VAL A 130 -29.05 -8.90 -9.37
C VAL A 130 -28.40 -9.71 -8.25
N SER A 131 -29.16 -9.96 -7.19
CA SER A 131 -28.66 -10.68 -6.01
C SER A 131 -29.31 -12.05 -5.93
N LEU A 132 -28.58 -13.05 -5.43
CA LEU A 132 -29.10 -14.37 -5.16
C LEU A 132 -30.38 -14.32 -4.31
N SER A 133 -30.53 -13.38 -3.37
CA SER A 133 -31.76 -13.20 -2.59
C SER A 133 -33.00 -12.79 -3.40
N SER A 134 -32.84 -12.28 -4.62
CA SER A 134 -33.96 -11.84 -5.45
C SER A 134 -34.89 -12.99 -5.84
N SER A 135 -36.18 -12.69 -6.02
CA SER A 135 -37.17 -13.64 -6.54
C SER A 135 -37.01 -13.91 -8.04
N GLU A 136 -36.21 -13.11 -8.74
CA GLU A 136 -35.96 -13.24 -10.18
C GLU A 136 -34.93 -14.33 -10.52
N ILE A 137 -34.23 -14.84 -9.51
CA ILE A 137 -33.19 -15.84 -9.63
C ILE A 137 -33.76 -17.23 -9.30
N LYS A 138 -33.52 -18.21 -10.17
CA LYS A 138 -33.69 -19.63 -9.83
C LYS A 138 -32.47 -20.09 -9.06
N LYS A 139 -32.70 -20.75 -7.93
CA LYS A 139 -31.68 -21.12 -6.94
C LYS A 139 -31.80 -22.61 -6.66
N GLU A 140 -30.69 -23.31 -6.63
CA GLU A 140 -30.61 -24.68 -6.14
C GLU A 140 -29.56 -24.75 -5.05
N TYR A 141 -29.91 -25.34 -3.91
CA TYR A 141 -29.05 -25.51 -2.75
C TYR A 141 -28.82 -26.99 -2.52
N GLN A 142 -27.56 -27.42 -2.54
CA GLN A 142 -27.14 -28.77 -2.20
C GLN A 142 -26.24 -28.72 -0.98
N TRP A 143 -26.75 -29.20 0.16
CA TRP A 143 -26.01 -29.29 1.40
C TRP A 143 -25.28 -30.63 1.50
N ASN A 144 -24.01 -30.57 1.88
CA ASN A 144 -23.16 -31.72 2.24
C ASN A 144 -22.80 -31.65 3.74
N ALA A 145 -21.88 -32.50 4.20
CA ALA A 145 -21.51 -32.57 5.61
C ALA A 145 -20.91 -31.26 6.16
N ASP A 146 -20.13 -30.57 5.35
CA ASP A 146 -19.33 -29.39 5.70
C ASP A 146 -19.53 -28.22 4.74
N SER A 147 -20.41 -28.34 3.73
CA SER A 147 -20.47 -27.39 2.63
C SER A 147 -21.86 -27.23 2.04
N LEU A 148 -22.05 -26.11 1.35
CA LEU A 148 -23.18 -25.79 0.50
C LEU A 148 -22.67 -25.57 -0.92
N GLU A 149 -23.21 -26.29 -1.90
CA GLU A 149 -23.13 -25.90 -3.31
C GLU A 149 -24.42 -25.12 -3.68
N CYS A 150 -24.25 -23.94 -4.25
CA CYS A 150 -25.35 -23.09 -4.69
C CYS A 150 -25.26 -22.84 -6.19
N LYS A 151 -26.33 -23.16 -6.92
CA LYS A 151 -26.48 -22.79 -8.34
C LYS A 151 -27.41 -21.60 -8.48
N LEU A 152 -26.93 -20.59 -9.17
CA LEU A 152 -27.65 -19.37 -9.53
C LEU A 152 -27.96 -19.41 -11.02
N ASN A 153 -29.24 -19.25 -11.38
CA ASN A 153 -29.67 -19.10 -12.76
C ASN A 153 -30.57 -17.85 -12.91
N ALA A 154 -30.02 -16.83 -13.57
CA ALA A 154 -30.72 -15.62 -13.97
C ALA A 154 -31.24 -15.76 -15.41
N GLU A 155 -32.27 -16.58 -15.62
CA GLU A 155 -32.74 -17.00 -16.96
C GLU A 155 -33.00 -15.83 -17.92
N LYS A 156 -33.60 -14.73 -17.42
CA LYS A 156 -33.90 -13.54 -18.25
C LYS A 156 -32.65 -12.80 -18.71
N LEU A 157 -31.56 -12.92 -17.97
CA LEU A 157 -30.26 -12.34 -18.29
C LEU A 157 -29.41 -13.30 -19.13
N GLY A 158 -29.71 -14.60 -19.07
CA GLY A 158 -28.90 -15.65 -19.67
C GLY A 158 -27.57 -15.85 -18.94
N ILE A 159 -27.54 -15.62 -17.62
CA ILE A 159 -26.34 -15.78 -16.78
C ILE A 159 -26.57 -16.93 -15.79
N GLU A 160 -25.70 -17.93 -15.84
CA GLU A 160 -25.63 -19.04 -14.88
C GLU A 160 -24.27 -19.01 -14.17
N LEU A 161 -24.26 -19.37 -12.89
CA LEU A 161 -23.05 -19.46 -12.07
C LEU A 161 -23.28 -20.46 -10.94
N ALA A 162 -22.25 -21.18 -10.52
CA ALA A 162 -22.30 -21.98 -9.31
C ALA A 162 -21.12 -21.64 -8.38
N PHE A 163 -21.35 -21.73 -7.07
CA PHE A 163 -20.32 -21.49 -6.06
C PHE A 163 -20.51 -22.43 -4.87
N THR A 164 -19.45 -22.61 -4.10
CA THR A 164 -19.47 -23.34 -2.83
C THR A 164 -19.31 -22.39 -1.65
N MET A 165 -19.88 -22.75 -0.52
CA MET A 165 -19.57 -22.23 0.81
C MET A 165 -19.15 -23.42 1.67
N THR A 166 -17.92 -23.43 2.15
CA THR A 166 -17.36 -24.52 2.98
C THR A 166 -17.12 -24.02 4.39
N LEU A 167 -17.56 -24.80 5.37
CA LEU A 167 -17.26 -24.62 6.79
C LEU A 167 -15.97 -25.34 7.13
N ASN A 168 -14.93 -24.56 7.41
CA ASN A 168 -13.68 -25.03 7.98
C ASN A 168 -13.68 -24.77 9.49
N GLU A 169 -12.60 -25.10 10.21
CA GLU A 169 -12.52 -25.04 11.67
C GLU A 169 -13.06 -23.72 12.23
N ASP A 170 -12.46 -22.59 11.88
CA ASP A 170 -12.79 -21.26 12.40
C ASP A 170 -13.18 -20.23 11.33
N HIS A 171 -13.41 -20.70 10.09
CA HIS A 171 -13.69 -19.83 8.96
C HIS A 171 -14.66 -20.43 7.96
N LEU A 172 -15.26 -19.55 7.15
CA LEU A 172 -16.06 -19.91 5.98
C LEU A 172 -15.34 -19.54 4.70
N THR A 173 -15.24 -20.47 3.75
CA THR A 173 -14.67 -20.20 2.43
C THR A 173 -15.75 -20.21 1.36
N PHE A 174 -15.83 -19.14 0.58
CA PHE A 174 -16.66 -19.06 -0.62
C PHE A 174 -15.79 -19.18 -1.87
N SER A 175 -16.21 -19.99 -2.84
CA SER A 175 -15.46 -20.20 -4.08
C SER A 175 -16.40 -20.33 -5.26
N VAL A 176 -16.16 -19.60 -6.35
CA VAL A 176 -16.80 -19.89 -7.64
C VAL A 176 -16.33 -21.26 -8.13
N LEU A 177 -17.25 -22.08 -8.66
CA LEU A 177 -16.90 -23.34 -9.28
C LEU A 177 -16.29 -23.11 -10.66
N ASN A 178 -15.18 -23.77 -10.95
CA ASN A 178 -14.52 -23.72 -12.25
C ASN A 178 -15.50 -24.00 -13.39
N ASP A 179 -15.39 -23.22 -14.47
CA ASP A 179 -16.21 -23.32 -15.67
C ASP A 179 -17.74 -23.22 -15.45
N SER A 180 -18.17 -22.74 -14.28
CA SER A 180 -19.60 -22.64 -13.96
C SER A 180 -20.28 -21.39 -14.52
N LEU A 181 -19.51 -20.33 -14.76
CA LEU A 181 -20.02 -19.10 -15.38
C LEU A 181 -20.40 -19.38 -16.84
N LYS A 182 -21.69 -19.23 -17.17
CA LYS A 182 -22.18 -19.33 -18.54
C LYS A 182 -23.00 -18.11 -18.90
N GLU A 183 -22.70 -17.55 -20.07
CA GLU A 183 -23.40 -16.40 -20.64
C GLU A 183 -24.03 -16.84 -21.97
N SER A 184 -25.36 -16.81 -22.05
CA SER A 184 -26.14 -17.20 -23.24
C SER A 184 -27.06 -16.08 -23.75
N GLY A 185 -27.22 -15.00 -22.98
CA GLY A 185 -28.05 -13.85 -23.32
C GLY A 185 -27.25 -12.63 -23.78
N ASP A 186 -27.95 -11.51 -23.97
CA ASP A 186 -27.34 -10.22 -24.32
C ASP A 186 -26.67 -9.50 -23.12
N SER A 187 -26.95 -9.96 -21.89
CA SER A 187 -26.36 -9.38 -20.69
C SER A 187 -25.02 -10.02 -20.40
N LYS A 188 -24.05 -9.23 -19.95
CA LYS A 188 -22.69 -9.69 -19.67
C LYS A 188 -22.32 -9.45 -18.20
N ILE A 189 -21.78 -10.44 -17.52
CA ILE A 189 -21.26 -10.27 -16.16
C ILE A 189 -20.20 -9.16 -16.14
N LYS A 190 -20.33 -8.28 -15.16
CA LYS A 190 -19.38 -7.21 -14.83
C LYS A 190 -18.55 -7.63 -13.64
N ALA A 191 -19.20 -7.98 -12.53
CA ALA A 191 -18.52 -8.27 -11.28
C ALA A 191 -19.35 -9.18 -10.37
N LEU A 192 -18.69 -9.73 -9.35
CA LEU A 192 -19.29 -10.58 -8.32
C LEU A 192 -18.90 -10.13 -6.92
N TYR A 193 -19.83 -10.25 -5.97
CA TYR A 193 -19.59 -10.13 -4.53
C TYR A 193 -20.03 -11.42 -3.84
N PHE A 194 -19.22 -11.89 -2.89
CA PHE A 194 -19.66 -12.84 -1.87
C PHE A 194 -20.02 -12.09 -0.60
N VAL A 195 -21.18 -12.43 -0.03
CA VAL A 195 -21.67 -11.96 1.28
C VAL A 195 -21.35 -10.49 1.63
N PRO A 196 -21.63 -9.50 0.74
CA PRO A 196 -21.09 -8.14 0.84
C PRO A 196 -21.47 -7.36 2.11
N PHE A 197 -22.50 -7.77 2.84
CA PHE A 197 -23.00 -7.11 4.05
C PHE A 197 -22.86 -7.98 5.31
N LEU A 198 -22.00 -9.01 5.27
CA LEU A 198 -21.73 -9.81 6.45
C LEU A 198 -21.15 -8.92 7.56
N GLY A 199 -21.79 -8.95 8.74
CA GLY A 199 -21.42 -8.13 9.89
C GLY A 199 -21.84 -6.66 9.78
N THR A 200 -22.63 -6.26 8.78
CA THR A 200 -23.03 -4.85 8.64
C THR A 200 -23.63 -4.26 9.91
N THR A 201 -23.29 -3.00 10.20
CA THR A 201 -23.84 -2.23 11.32
C THR A 201 -24.59 -1.00 10.81
N ARG A 202 -25.55 -0.51 11.59
CA ARG A 202 -26.32 0.70 11.31
C ARG A 202 -25.80 1.88 12.14
N GLU A 203 -25.36 2.93 11.46
CA GLU A 203 -24.81 4.15 12.10
C GLU A 203 -23.78 3.81 13.21
N ALA A 204 -24.01 4.29 14.43
CA ALA A 204 -23.22 4.02 15.62
C ALA A 204 -23.98 3.11 16.62
N GLU A 205 -24.74 2.13 16.13
CA GLU A 205 -25.50 1.23 17.01
C GLU A 205 -24.63 0.39 17.95
N MET A 206 -23.35 0.26 17.63
CA MET A 206 -22.33 -0.38 18.47
C MET A 206 -20.95 0.26 18.23
N ASN A 207 -20.04 0.08 19.19
CA ASN A 207 -18.63 0.40 19.01
C ASN A 207 -17.93 -0.66 18.14
N GLY A 208 -16.96 -0.21 17.35
CA GLY A 208 -16.24 -1.04 16.39
C GLY A 208 -15.79 -0.27 15.15
N TYR A 209 -15.28 -1.00 14.17
CA TYR A 209 -14.75 -0.42 12.94
C TYR A 209 -14.68 -1.42 11.79
N MET A 210 -14.55 -0.90 10.58
CA MET A 210 -14.07 -1.65 9.42
C MET A 210 -12.56 -1.41 9.29
N PHE A 211 -11.81 -2.47 8.96
CA PHE A 211 -10.41 -2.39 8.57
C PHE A 211 -10.29 -2.46 7.05
N VAL A 212 -9.52 -1.54 6.46
CA VAL A 212 -9.11 -1.59 5.06
C VAL A 212 -7.58 -1.53 4.95
N PRO A 213 -6.95 -2.30 4.04
CA PRO A 213 -5.49 -2.39 3.91
C PRO A 213 -4.94 -1.22 3.10
N ASP A 214 -5.33 0.00 3.47
CA ASP A 214 -4.89 1.22 2.81
C ASP A 214 -3.57 1.73 3.41
N GLY A 215 -2.51 1.75 2.61
CA GLY A 215 -1.16 2.07 3.08
C GLY A 215 -0.70 1.10 4.16
N SER A 216 -0.33 1.60 5.34
CA SER A 216 0.04 0.75 6.48
C SER A 216 -1.15 0.00 7.07
N GLY A 217 -2.38 0.42 6.75
CA GLY A 217 -3.63 -0.03 7.31
C GLY A 217 -4.45 1.14 7.85
N ALA A 218 -5.77 1.11 7.63
CA ALA A 218 -6.69 2.13 8.09
C ALA A 218 -7.91 1.53 8.80
N LEU A 219 -8.37 2.22 9.85
CA LEU A 219 -9.66 1.92 10.48
C LEU A 219 -10.70 2.97 10.08
N ILE A 220 -11.92 2.51 9.88
CA ILE A 220 -13.11 3.31 9.65
C ILE A 220 -14.07 2.99 10.79
N ARG A 221 -13.99 3.76 11.89
CA ARG A 221 -14.83 3.57 13.08
C ARG A 221 -16.30 3.87 12.79
N TYR A 222 -17.18 3.09 13.41
CA TYR A 222 -18.62 3.30 13.30
C TYR A 222 -19.02 4.65 13.91
N GLY A 223 -19.93 5.33 13.24
CA GLY A 223 -20.30 6.70 13.56
C GLY A 223 -21.67 7.08 13.02
N ALA A 224 -22.16 8.24 13.46
CA ALA A 224 -23.40 8.78 12.93
C ALA A 224 -23.33 8.97 11.41
N ALA A 225 -24.48 8.87 10.74
CA ALA A 225 -24.52 9.03 9.29
C ALA A 225 -23.95 10.40 8.85
N MET A 226 -22.99 10.37 7.94
CA MET A 226 -22.35 11.57 7.38
C MET A 226 -22.38 11.54 5.86
N ALA A 227 -22.56 12.71 5.25
CA ALA A 227 -22.58 12.85 3.80
C ALA A 227 -21.15 12.94 3.25
N TYR A 228 -20.61 11.82 2.77
CA TYR A 228 -19.40 11.79 1.96
C TYR A 228 -19.75 11.63 0.49
N SER A 229 -18.89 12.13 -0.41
CA SER A 229 -19.10 12.03 -1.86
C SER A 229 -18.95 10.61 -2.41
N SER A 230 -18.13 9.78 -1.76
CA SER A 230 -17.84 8.41 -2.15
C SER A 230 -17.30 7.62 -0.96
N GLY A 231 -17.53 6.30 -0.95
CA GLY A 231 -16.88 5.38 -0.03
C GLY A 231 -15.46 5.04 -0.47
N PHE A 232 -14.79 4.23 0.35
CA PHE A 232 -13.52 3.62 0.00
C PHE A 232 -13.71 2.60 -1.13
N SER A 233 -12.89 2.68 -2.16
CA SER A 233 -12.95 1.75 -3.31
C SER A 233 -11.59 1.72 -4.00
N LYS A 234 -10.77 0.72 -3.71
CA LYS A 234 -9.45 0.56 -4.32
C LYS A 234 -9.22 -0.86 -4.83
N LYS A 235 -8.54 -0.95 -5.97
CA LYS A 235 -8.12 -2.23 -6.55
C LYS A 235 -6.96 -2.82 -5.76
N VAL A 236 -7.01 -4.12 -5.54
CA VAL A 236 -5.90 -4.89 -5.04
C VAL A 236 -4.76 -4.83 -6.07
N TYR A 237 -3.54 -4.57 -5.61
CA TYR A 237 -2.34 -4.39 -6.43
C TYR A 237 -2.43 -3.22 -7.42
N GLY A 238 -3.27 -2.22 -7.12
CA GLY A 238 -3.35 -0.96 -7.86
C GLY A 238 -4.10 -1.03 -9.19
N ALA A 239 -4.04 0.07 -9.94
CA ALA A 239 -4.72 0.19 -11.24
C ALA A 239 -4.13 -0.76 -12.30
N ASP A 240 -4.99 -1.30 -13.17
CA ASP A 240 -4.56 -1.99 -14.38
C ASP A 240 -4.36 -0.98 -15.49
N ILE A 241 -3.11 -0.56 -15.69
CA ILE A 241 -2.69 0.45 -16.66
C ILE A 241 -2.96 0.01 -18.11
N GLY A 242 -3.17 -1.28 -18.34
CA GLY A 242 -3.65 -1.80 -19.63
C GLY A 242 -5.07 -1.35 -19.96
N ILE A 243 -5.88 -0.94 -18.98
CA ILE A 243 -7.30 -0.64 -19.12
C ILE A 243 -7.67 0.72 -18.51
N ASP A 244 -7.27 0.96 -17.27
CA ASP A 244 -7.63 2.11 -16.46
C ASP A 244 -6.93 3.38 -16.97
N LEU A 245 -7.65 4.50 -16.88
CA LEU A 245 -7.05 5.81 -17.14
C LEU A 245 -6.20 6.23 -15.95
N LEU A 246 -4.95 6.61 -16.24
CA LEU A 246 -4.00 7.12 -15.25
C LEU A 246 -4.14 8.62 -14.97
N GLU A 247 -4.91 9.34 -15.78
CA GLU A 247 -5.19 10.77 -15.56
C GLU A 247 -6.43 10.91 -14.68
N SER A 248 -6.25 11.40 -13.45
CA SER A 248 -7.38 11.82 -12.63
C SER A 248 -7.98 13.11 -13.22
N ALA A 249 -9.30 13.16 -13.36
CA ALA A 249 -10.01 14.37 -13.82
C ALA A 249 -10.05 15.49 -12.75
N SER A 250 -9.39 15.27 -11.62
CA SER A 250 -9.50 16.06 -10.40
C SER A 250 -8.21 16.83 -10.13
N GLY A 251 -7.76 17.64 -11.09
CA GLY A 251 -6.72 18.63 -10.76
C GLY A 251 -7.26 19.62 -9.74
N MET A 252 -6.43 20.13 -8.83
CA MET A 252 -6.85 20.97 -7.70
C MET A 252 -7.51 22.31 -8.09
N MET A 253 -7.79 22.56 -9.37
CA MET A 253 -8.28 23.84 -9.92
C MET A 253 -7.47 25.03 -9.37
N ALA A 254 -6.20 24.78 -9.03
CA ALA A 254 -5.28 25.73 -8.44
C ALA A 254 -4.31 26.23 -9.52
N SER A 255 -3.71 27.41 -9.30
CA SER A 255 -2.70 27.98 -10.20
C SER A 255 -1.34 27.26 -10.14
N ARG A 256 -1.28 26.05 -9.55
CA ARG A 256 -0.08 25.24 -9.35
C ARG A 256 -0.32 23.85 -9.95
N SER A 257 0.73 23.21 -10.45
CA SER A 257 0.64 21.84 -10.97
C SER A 257 0.29 20.86 -9.86
N ASP A 258 -0.45 19.82 -10.22
CA ASP A 258 -0.81 18.73 -9.30
C ASP A 258 0.36 17.76 -9.04
N ASP A 259 1.54 18.01 -9.61
CA ASP A 259 2.75 17.18 -9.43
C ASP A 259 3.31 17.17 -7.99
N TYR A 260 2.76 18.01 -7.10
CA TYR A 260 3.06 18.00 -5.67
C TYR A 260 2.11 17.13 -4.85
N LEU A 261 1.07 16.55 -5.47
CA LEU A 261 0.21 15.60 -4.80
C LEU A 261 1.00 14.33 -4.50
N VAL A 262 0.86 13.85 -3.27
CA VAL A 262 1.38 12.54 -2.88
C VAL A 262 0.45 11.50 -3.48
N ASP A 263 1.01 10.50 -4.16
CA ASP A 263 0.24 9.38 -4.67
C ASP A 263 -0.50 8.69 -3.52
N GLU A 264 -1.77 8.38 -3.76
CA GLU A 264 -2.55 7.61 -2.78
C GLU A 264 -1.91 6.22 -2.62
N PRO A 265 -1.76 5.73 -1.37
CA PRO A 265 -1.34 4.34 -1.14
C PRO A 265 -2.25 3.35 -1.89
N GLN A 266 -1.70 2.24 -2.36
CA GLN A 266 -2.50 1.17 -2.96
C GLN A 266 -2.71 0.02 -1.96
N ILE A 267 -3.63 -0.89 -2.30
CA ILE A 267 -3.83 -2.10 -1.53
C ILE A 267 -2.76 -3.13 -1.90
N LEU A 268 -1.91 -3.47 -0.94
CA LEU A 268 -0.77 -4.39 -1.10
C LEU A 268 -1.08 -5.81 -0.64
N MET A 269 -2.10 -5.97 0.21
CA MET A 269 -2.56 -7.25 0.77
C MET A 269 -4.03 -7.45 0.42
N PRO A 270 -4.42 -8.63 -0.07
CA PRO A 270 -5.79 -8.91 -0.53
C PRO A 270 -6.70 -9.28 0.65
N ILE A 271 -6.88 -8.36 1.61
CA ILE A 271 -7.64 -8.60 2.86
C ILE A 271 -8.52 -7.42 3.24
N TYR A 272 -9.53 -7.63 4.08
CA TYR A 272 -10.22 -6.57 4.81
C TYR A 272 -10.78 -7.13 6.11
N GLY A 273 -11.26 -6.27 7.01
CA GLY A 273 -11.75 -6.72 8.31
C GLY A 273 -12.92 -5.92 8.85
N MET A 274 -13.57 -6.50 9.87
CA MET A 274 -14.70 -5.91 10.57
C MET A 274 -14.66 -6.30 12.04
N VAL A 275 -14.84 -5.34 12.94
CA VAL A 275 -14.75 -5.54 14.40
C VAL A 275 -15.99 -4.98 15.08
N HIS A 276 -16.62 -5.83 15.90
CA HIS A 276 -17.79 -5.50 16.72
C HIS A 276 -17.39 -5.60 18.20
N GLY A 277 -17.11 -4.45 18.80
CA GLY A 277 -16.40 -4.39 20.07
C GLY A 277 -14.94 -4.82 19.89
N PRO A 278 -13.98 -3.89 19.86
CA PRO A 278 -12.55 -4.20 19.90
C PRO A 278 -12.24 -5.17 21.05
N GLU A 279 -11.39 -6.17 20.77
CA GLU A 279 -11.07 -7.27 21.69
C GLU A 279 -12.28 -8.16 22.07
N GLN A 280 -13.37 -8.16 21.28
CA GLN A 280 -14.54 -9.00 21.52
C GLN A 280 -14.88 -9.93 20.34
N ASN A 281 -15.23 -9.38 19.18
CA ASN A 281 -15.62 -10.16 18.00
C ASN A 281 -15.10 -9.51 16.71
N GLY A 282 -14.40 -10.28 15.88
CA GLY A 282 -13.82 -9.81 14.62
C GLY A 282 -14.04 -10.78 13.47
N ILE A 283 -14.03 -10.23 12.25
CA ILE A 283 -13.94 -10.98 10.99
C ILE A 283 -12.73 -10.47 10.24
N LEU A 284 -11.85 -11.38 9.83
CA LEU A 284 -10.81 -11.13 8.82
C LEU A 284 -11.20 -11.84 7.53
N ALA A 285 -11.40 -11.08 6.46
CA ALA A 285 -11.62 -11.61 5.13
C ALA A 285 -10.30 -11.66 4.35
N VAL A 286 -9.98 -12.82 3.78
CA VAL A 286 -8.79 -13.05 2.95
C VAL A 286 -9.24 -13.51 1.57
N LEU A 287 -8.90 -12.75 0.53
CA LEU A 287 -9.10 -13.17 -0.85
C LEU A 287 -7.94 -14.10 -1.22
N GLU A 288 -8.27 -15.31 -1.65
CA GLU A 288 -7.32 -16.40 -1.91
C GLU A 288 -7.08 -16.66 -3.40
N GLU A 289 -8.08 -16.38 -4.24
CA GLU A 289 -7.99 -16.48 -5.71
C GLU A 289 -8.83 -15.37 -6.36
N GLY A 290 -8.35 -14.82 -7.48
CA GLY A 290 -8.99 -13.73 -8.23
C GLY A 290 -8.73 -12.34 -7.66
N GLU A 291 -7.81 -12.22 -6.69
CA GLU A 291 -7.46 -10.96 -6.05
C GLU A 291 -6.85 -9.94 -7.01
N GLU A 292 -6.19 -10.36 -8.07
CA GLU A 292 -5.61 -9.51 -9.10
C GLU A 292 -6.66 -8.69 -9.86
N TYR A 293 -7.92 -9.13 -9.86
CA TYR A 293 -9.06 -8.39 -10.40
C TYR A 293 -10.05 -7.93 -9.33
N ALA A 294 -9.66 -7.94 -8.05
CA ALA A 294 -10.52 -7.55 -6.95
C ALA A 294 -10.41 -6.06 -6.60
N THR A 295 -11.54 -5.49 -6.18
CA THR A 295 -11.66 -4.16 -5.59
C THR A 295 -12.21 -4.29 -4.18
N ILE A 296 -11.49 -3.75 -3.19
CA ILE A 296 -12.00 -3.65 -1.82
C ILE A 296 -12.82 -2.38 -1.70
N THR A 297 -14.06 -2.53 -1.24
CA THR A 297 -15.02 -1.43 -1.08
C THR A 297 -15.45 -1.34 0.38
N ALA A 298 -15.45 -0.14 0.96
CA ALA A 298 -16.05 0.11 2.27
C ALA A 298 -16.90 1.38 2.22
N ASN A 299 -18.13 1.30 2.70
CA ASN A 299 -19.03 2.44 2.82
C ASN A 299 -19.40 2.66 4.27
N THR A 300 -19.32 3.92 4.71
CA THR A 300 -19.90 4.35 5.98
C THR A 300 -21.37 4.69 5.82
N SER A 301 -22.06 4.72 6.96
CA SER A 301 -23.44 5.20 7.05
C SER A 301 -23.56 6.63 6.51
N GLY A 302 -24.52 6.87 5.63
CA GLY A 302 -24.82 8.19 5.05
C GLY A 302 -24.30 8.42 3.62
N ILE A 303 -23.44 7.54 3.08
CA ILE A 303 -22.95 7.65 1.70
C ILE A 303 -24.03 7.20 0.71
N THR A 304 -24.46 5.94 0.82
CA THR A 304 -25.49 5.35 -0.05
C THR A 304 -26.65 4.77 0.75
N THR A 305 -26.36 4.22 1.93
CA THR A 305 -27.31 3.66 2.88
C THR A 305 -26.92 4.10 4.29
N ASN A 306 -27.78 3.87 5.29
CA ASN A 306 -27.44 4.12 6.71
C ASN A 306 -26.66 2.96 7.34
N TYR A 307 -25.96 2.17 6.53
CA TYR A 307 -25.26 0.96 6.99
C TYR A 307 -23.78 1.07 6.66
N ASN A 308 -22.95 0.67 7.63
CA ASN A 308 -21.53 0.43 7.43
C ASN A 308 -21.35 -0.99 6.86
N TRP A 309 -20.63 -1.10 5.76
CA TRP A 309 -20.28 -2.40 5.17
C TRP A 309 -18.96 -2.33 4.42
N VAL A 310 -18.23 -3.44 4.44
CA VAL A 310 -16.99 -3.65 3.71
C VAL A 310 -17.07 -4.99 2.98
N GLY A 311 -16.51 -5.06 1.78
CA GLY A 311 -16.53 -6.26 0.97
C GLY A 311 -15.56 -6.21 -0.20
N ALA A 312 -15.44 -7.34 -0.90
CA ALA A 312 -14.67 -7.45 -2.13
C ALA A 312 -15.59 -7.60 -3.35
N ARG A 313 -15.26 -6.85 -4.41
CA ARG A 313 -15.86 -6.95 -5.74
C ARG A 313 -14.84 -7.56 -6.69
N PHE A 314 -15.15 -8.71 -7.29
CA PHE A 314 -14.31 -9.36 -8.28
C PHE A 314 -14.75 -8.95 -9.69
N ASP A 315 -13.91 -8.22 -10.42
CA ASP A 315 -14.25 -7.54 -11.68
C ASP A 315 -13.94 -8.42 -12.92
N TYR A 316 -14.92 -9.22 -13.36
CA TYR A 316 -14.86 -9.97 -14.63
C TYR A 316 -14.71 -9.05 -15.86
N ARG A 317 -15.31 -7.86 -15.82
CA ARG A 317 -15.22 -6.88 -16.92
C ARG A 317 -15.20 -5.45 -16.42
N GLN A 318 -14.22 -4.70 -16.89
CA GLN A 318 -14.10 -3.26 -16.71
C GLN A 318 -14.66 -2.48 -17.90
N SER A 319 -15.08 -1.25 -17.63
CA SER A 319 -15.37 -0.27 -18.68
C SER A 319 -14.08 0.39 -19.14
N TYR A 320 -13.89 0.55 -20.45
CA TYR A 320 -12.71 1.20 -21.03
C TYR A 320 -13.11 2.21 -22.10
N MET A 321 -12.24 3.19 -22.35
CA MET A 321 -12.46 4.19 -23.39
C MET A 321 -12.19 3.58 -24.77
N HIS A 322 -13.25 3.30 -25.53
CA HIS A 322 -13.13 2.83 -26.91
C HIS A 322 -12.96 4.02 -27.87
N PRO A 323 -11.78 4.19 -28.50
CA PRO A 323 -11.53 5.35 -29.35
C PRO A 323 -12.39 5.30 -30.62
N THR A 324 -13.17 6.36 -30.87
CA THR A 324 -13.97 6.51 -32.10
C THR A 324 -13.34 7.47 -33.10
N THR A 325 -12.28 8.18 -32.67
CA THR A 325 -11.52 9.12 -33.50
C THR A 325 -10.02 8.92 -33.31
N LYS A 326 -9.21 9.40 -34.28
CA LYS A 326 -7.73 9.40 -34.16
C LYS A 326 -7.21 10.34 -33.05
N ALA A 327 -8.04 11.28 -32.57
CA ALA A 327 -7.68 12.25 -31.55
C ALA A 327 -7.89 11.73 -30.10
N GLY A 328 -8.34 10.49 -29.93
CA GLY A 328 -8.52 9.88 -28.61
C GLY A 328 -9.91 10.09 -27.99
N ASN A 329 -10.78 10.90 -28.59
CA ASN A 329 -12.20 10.95 -28.18
C ASN A 329 -12.86 9.60 -28.47
N GLY A 330 -13.63 9.10 -27.51
CA GLY A 330 -14.21 7.77 -27.55
C GLY A 330 -15.50 7.66 -26.74
N ILE A 331 -16.07 6.46 -26.73
CA ILE A 331 -17.20 6.09 -25.87
C ILE A 331 -16.73 5.01 -24.91
N TYR A 332 -17.24 5.02 -23.68
CA TYR A 332 -16.98 3.95 -22.74
C TYR A 332 -17.74 2.69 -23.15
N LYS A 333 -17.05 1.57 -23.14
CA LYS A 333 -17.61 0.24 -23.44
C LYS A 333 -17.10 -0.79 -22.45
N PRO A 334 -17.90 -1.80 -22.10
CA PRO A 334 -17.41 -2.94 -21.35
C PRO A 334 -16.37 -3.71 -22.18
N GLN A 335 -15.41 -4.34 -21.49
CA GLN A 335 -14.56 -5.35 -22.09
C GLN A 335 -15.40 -6.40 -22.84
N GLU A 336 -14.95 -6.81 -24.02
CA GLU A 336 -15.73 -7.73 -24.85
C GLU A 336 -15.77 -9.13 -24.22
N LEU A 337 -14.60 -9.60 -23.77
CA LEU A 337 -14.38 -10.88 -23.11
C LEU A 337 -14.25 -10.65 -21.60
N ALA A 338 -14.75 -11.62 -20.80
CA ALA A 338 -14.51 -11.63 -19.36
C ALA A 338 -13.07 -12.07 -19.07
N ASN A 339 -12.47 -11.46 -18.06
CA ASN A 339 -11.30 -12.01 -17.40
C ASN A 339 -11.67 -13.40 -16.87
N GLN A 340 -10.80 -14.39 -17.08
CA GLN A 340 -10.99 -15.73 -16.54
C GLN A 340 -10.51 -15.69 -15.08
N MET A 341 -11.39 -15.98 -14.14
CA MET A 341 -11.05 -16.08 -12.72
C MET A 341 -12.10 -16.92 -11.99
N ASN A 342 -11.69 -17.58 -10.92
CA ASN A 342 -12.58 -18.28 -10.00
C ASN A 342 -12.41 -17.67 -8.60
N PRO A 343 -13.16 -16.61 -8.28
CA PRO A 343 -13.02 -15.91 -7.01
C PRO A 343 -13.13 -16.86 -5.82
N LYS A 344 -12.16 -16.77 -4.91
CA LYS A 344 -12.15 -17.51 -3.64
C LYS A 344 -11.84 -16.56 -2.49
N ILE A 345 -12.66 -16.60 -1.44
CA ILE A 345 -12.53 -15.73 -0.27
C ILE A 345 -12.88 -16.48 1.01
N SER A 346 -12.04 -16.33 2.04
CA SER A 346 -12.20 -16.94 3.36
C SER A 346 -12.49 -15.88 4.41
N PHE A 347 -13.47 -16.14 5.28
CA PHE A 347 -13.88 -15.27 6.38
C PHE A 347 -13.53 -15.95 7.71
N TYR A 348 -12.43 -15.51 8.33
CA TYR A 348 -11.95 -16.01 9.61
C TYR A 348 -12.61 -15.24 10.75
N PHE A 349 -13.20 -15.98 11.70
CA PHE A 349 -13.87 -15.40 12.85
C PHE A 349 -12.89 -15.37 14.04
N LEU A 350 -12.74 -14.19 14.65
CA LEU A 350 -11.83 -13.93 15.76
C LEU A 350 -12.62 -13.52 17.01
N THR A 351 -12.13 -13.88 18.18
CA THR A 351 -12.78 -13.59 19.48
C THR A 351 -11.79 -13.14 20.53
N GLY A 352 -12.23 -12.34 21.50
CA GLY A 352 -11.36 -11.89 22.60
C GLY A 352 -10.24 -10.99 22.08
N THR A 353 -9.06 -11.08 22.68
CA THR A 353 -7.91 -10.21 22.33
C THR A 353 -7.46 -10.30 20.87
N ASP A 354 -7.80 -11.37 20.15
CA ASP A 354 -7.47 -11.50 18.73
C ASP A 354 -8.46 -10.72 17.83
N ALA A 355 -9.59 -10.27 18.39
CA ALA A 355 -10.67 -9.58 17.69
C ALA A 355 -10.46 -8.05 17.64
N ASP A 356 -9.28 -7.63 17.21
CA ASP A 356 -8.96 -6.26 16.85
C ASP A 356 -8.02 -6.22 15.62
N TYR A 357 -7.54 -5.06 15.22
CA TYR A 357 -6.69 -4.96 14.02
C TYR A 357 -5.29 -5.57 14.24
N SER A 358 -4.79 -5.56 15.47
CA SER A 358 -3.49 -6.11 15.82
C SER A 358 -3.55 -7.64 15.81
N GLY A 359 -4.57 -8.21 16.46
CA GLY A 359 -4.88 -9.64 16.42
C GLY A 359 -5.14 -10.15 15.01
N MET A 360 -5.89 -9.40 14.18
CA MET A 360 -6.06 -9.72 12.76
C MET A 360 -4.73 -9.76 11.99
N ALA A 361 -3.83 -8.82 12.22
CA ALA A 361 -2.52 -8.78 11.57
C ALA A 361 -1.64 -9.97 12.00
N VAL A 362 -1.63 -10.29 13.30
CA VAL A 362 -0.91 -11.46 13.83
C VAL A 362 -1.46 -12.76 13.24
N TYR A 363 -2.79 -12.90 13.17
CA TYR A 363 -3.45 -14.05 12.57
C TYR A 363 -3.10 -14.18 11.08
N TYR A 364 -3.15 -13.06 10.34
CA TYR A 364 -2.81 -13.03 8.93
C TYR A 364 -1.35 -13.43 8.66
N ARG A 365 -0.41 -12.92 9.46
CA ARG A 365 1.00 -13.34 9.43
C ARG A 365 1.11 -14.86 9.58
N GLY A 366 0.41 -15.44 10.56
CA GLY A 366 0.39 -16.90 10.78
C GLY A 366 -0.05 -17.68 9.53
N LEU A 367 -1.10 -17.22 8.84
CA LEU A 367 -1.54 -17.83 7.57
C LEU A 367 -0.47 -17.75 6.47
N LEU A 368 0.25 -16.63 6.38
CA LEU A 368 1.31 -16.44 5.39
C LEU A 368 2.56 -17.28 5.71
N GLU A 369 2.88 -17.45 6.99
CA GLU A 369 3.96 -18.33 7.47
C GLU A 369 3.64 -19.81 7.18
N GLU A 370 2.41 -20.25 7.45
CA GLU A 370 1.96 -21.61 7.14
C GLU A 370 2.04 -21.91 5.63
N LYS A 371 1.69 -20.93 4.80
CA LYS A 371 1.84 -21.00 3.33
C LYS A 371 3.29 -20.91 2.84
N GLY A 372 4.26 -20.67 3.74
CA GLY A 372 5.67 -20.50 3.40
C GLY A 372 5.97 -19.22 2.62
N ILE A 373 5.05 -18.25 2.61
CA ILE A 373 5.22 -16.94 1.97
C ILE A 373 6.13 -16.06 2.82
N LEU A 374 5.89 -16.04 4.13
CA LEU A 374 6.76 -15.37 5.09
C LEU A 374 7.70 -16.39 5.73
N LYS A 375 8.96 -16.00 5.87
CA LYS A 375 10.03 -16.78 6.50
C LYS A 375 10.66 -15.91 7.58
N ALA A 376 11.43 -16.49 8.50
CA ALA A 376 12.13 -15.69 9.50
C ALA A 376 13.12 -14.72 8.82
N GLU A 377 13.17 -13.48 9.32
CA GLU A 377 14.15 -12.49 8.85
C GLU A 377 15.57 -12.83 9.33
N ARG A 378 16.55 -12.13 8.75
CA ARG A 378 17.91 -12.13 9.25
C ARG A 378 17.95 -11.35 10.57
N VAL A 379 18.75 -11.80 11.52
CA VAL A 379 18.99 -11.07 12.77
C VAL A 379 20.36 -10.40 12.70
N ASP A 380 20.39 -9.07 12.71
CA ASP A 380 21.62 -8.29 12.67
C ASP A 380 22.07 -7.84 14.09
N ASN A 381 23.37 -7.55 14.25
CA ASN A 381 23.91 -7.04 15.53
C ASN A 381 23.62 -5.54 15.78
N THR A 382 23.17 -4.85 14.74
CA THR A 382 22.79 -3.42 14.71
C THR A 382 21.71 -3.28 13.64
N ILE A 383 20.73 -2.39 13.81
CA ILE A 383 19.70 -2.24 12.78
C ILE A 383 20.31 -1.78 11.45
N PRO A 384 19.74 -2.15 10.30
CA PRO A 384 20.24 -1.68 9.02
C PRO A 384 19.86 -0.21 8.77
N LEU A 385 20.72 0.51 8.05
CA LEU A 385 20.44 1.85 7.50
C LEU A 385 20.34 1.73 5.98
N ARG A 386 19.20 2.11 5.39
CA ARG A 386 19.15 2.25 3.93
C ARG A 386 19.78 3.57 3.49
N LEU A 387 20.73 3.48 2.57
CA LEU A 387 21.43 4.63 2.00
C LEU A 387 21.57 4.49 0.49
N ASP A 388 20.68 5.14 -0.25
CA ASP A 388 20.67 5.08 -1.70
C ASP A 388 21.58 6.18 -2.28
N ILE A 389 22.43 5.82 -3.24
CA ILE A 389 23.42 6.74 -3.85
C ILE A 389 22.97 7.14 -5.25
N ILE A 390 22.97 8.44 -5.53
CA ILE A 390 22.80 8.95 -6.89
C ILE A 390 24.16 9.08 -7.56
N GLY A 391 24.43 8.18 -8.52
CA GLY A 391 25.68 8.10 -9.26
C GLY A 391 25.80 9.15 -10.37
N ALA A 392 25.00 9.00 -11.43
CA ALA A 392 24.98 9.93 -12.56
C ALA A 392 23.59 10.00 -13.22
N ASP A 393 23.33 11.13 -13.86
CA ASP A 393 22.18 11.30 -14.74
C ASP A 393 22.51 12.31 -15.84
N ILE A 394 21.61 12.47 -16.80
CA ILE A 394 21.75 13.49 -17.85
C ILE A 394 21.32 14.88 -17.35
N LYS A 395 21.95 15.91 -17.90
CA LYS A 395 21.65 17.32 -17.63
C LYS A 395 21.27 18.03 -18.92
N LYS A 396 20.30 18.94 -18.86
CA LYS A 396 19.81 19.67 -20.02
C LYS A 396 20.93 20.52 -20.58
N GLY A 397 21.26 20.32 -21.85
CA GLY A 397 22.23 21.15 -22.57
C GLY A 397 21.59 21.89 -23.74
N PHE A 398 22.38 22.74 -24.40
CA PHE A 398 21.91 23.56 -25.52
C PHE A 398 21.77 22.75 -26.83
N LEU A 399 22.72 21.84 -27.12
CA LEU A 399 22.73 21.01 -28.35
C LEU A 399 22.47 19.52 -28.08
N TYR A 400 23.00 19.01 -26.97
CA TYR A 400 22.82 17.65 -26.50
C TYR A 400 22.73 17.68 -24.98
N ASN A 401 22.23 16.61 -24.36
CA ASN A 401 22.15 16.49 -22.90
C ASN A 401 23.41 15.79 -22.40
N PRO A 402 24.42 16.50 -21.85
CA PRO A 402 25.60 15.87 -21.28
C PRO A 402 25.25 15.02 -20.06
N LEU A 403 26.07 14.02 -19.80
CA LEU A 403 26.07 13.32 -18.52
C LEU A 403 26.62 14.24 -17.41
N LYS A 404 26.00 14.19 -16.24
CA LYS A 404 26.49 14.75 -14.98
C LYS A 404 26.73 13.61 -13.99
N VAL A 405 27.96 13.48 -13.54
CA VAL A 405 28.31 12.61 -12.39
C VAL A 405 28.02 13.38 -11.11
N PHE A 406 27.28 12.74 -10.21
CA PHE A 406 26.92 13.24 -8.89
C PHE A 406 27.76 12.62 -7.79
N THR A 407 28.00 11.31 -7.88
CA THR A 407 28.78 10.50 -6.93
C THR A 407 29.49 9.38 -7.67
N THR A 408 30.79 9.25 -7.46
CA THR A 408 31.60 8.12 -7.95
C THR A 408 31.65 7.00 -6.91
N THR A 409 32.07 5.81 -7.33
CA THR A 409 32.27 4.66 -6.43
C THR A 409 33.30 4.96 -5.32
N GLN A 410 34.35 5.73 -5.61
CA GLN A 410 35.36 6.12 -4.62
C GLN A 410 34.79 7.10 -3.59
N GLU A 411 33.92 8.02 -4.02
CA GLU A 411 33.26 8.93 -3.08
C GLU A 411 32.19 8.19 -2.26
N ALA A 412 31.45 7.23 -2.83
CA ALA A 412 30.60 6.35 -2.05
C ALA A 412 31.39 5.58 -0.97
N GLN A 413 32.59 5.08 -1.28
CA GLN A 413 33.49 4.50 -0.27
C GLN A 413 33.92 5.50 0.81
N ARG A 414 34.05 6.80 0.49
CA ARG A 414 34.30 7.87 1.47
C ARG A 414 33.10 8.03 2.41
N ILE A 415 31.89 8.14 1.86
CA ILE A 415 30.64 8.22 2.63
C ILE A 415 30.55 7.07 3.63
N LEU A 416 30.78 5.85 3.18
CA LEU A 416 30.78 4.66 4.05
C LEU A 416 31.79 4.80 5.18
N SER A 417 33.02 5.18 4.86
CA SER A 417 34.06 5.37 5.89
C SER A 417 33.70 6.45 6.91
N GLU A 418 32.99 7.49 6.50
CA GLU A 418 32.56 8.58 7.38
C GLU A 418 31.42 8.15 8.31
N LEU A 419 30.52 7.28 7.87
CA LEU A 419 29.45 6.71 8.69
C LEU A 419 29.97 5.60 9.62
N GLU A 420 30.89 4.77 9.13
CA GLU A 420 31.55 3.72 9.93
C GLU A 420 32.30 4.29 11.14
N LYS A 421 32.96 5.45 11.00
CA LYS A 421 33.62 6.16 12.10
C LYS A 421 32.66 6.55 13.23
N GLU A 422 31.39 6.71 12.90
CA GLU A 422 30.32 7.09 13.83
C GLU A 422 29.54 5.87 14.34
N GLY A 423 30.04 4.65 14.06
CA GLY A 423 29.46 3.39 14.50
C GLY A 423 28.38 2.82 13.57
N ILE A 424 28.18 3.37 12.38
CA ILE A 424 27.14 2.96 11.43
C ILE A 424 27.78 2.11 10.33
N GLY A 425 27.84 0.80 10.54
CA GLY A 425 28.43 -0.16 9.59
C GLY A 425 27.41 -0.98 8.80
N ASN A 426 26.25 -1.29 9.39
CA ASN A 426 25.23 -2.12 8.77
C ASN A 426 24.40 -1.30 7.75
N ILE A 427 24.96 -1.07 6.56
CA ILE A 427 24.34 -0.23 5.52
C ILE A 427 23.77 -1.09 4.40
N THR A 428 22.51 -0.83 4.04
CA THR A 428 21.83 -1.37 2.86
C THR A 428 21.87 -0.30 1.77
N MET A 429 22.66 -0.49 0.71
CA MET A 429 22.88 0.52 -0.33
C MET A 429 22.28 0.09 -1.66
N ALA A 430 21.39 0.90 -2.23
CA ALA A 430 21.10 0.84 -3.66
C ALA A 430 21.87 1.95 -4.41
N TYR A 431 22.67 1.56 -5.41
CA TYR A 431 23.41 2.51 -6.24
C TYR A 431 22.62 2.81 -7.53
N MET A 432 22.17 4.05 -7.68
CA MET A 432 21.38 4.53 -8.81
C MET A 432 22.27 5.21 -9.86
N GLY A 433 21.91 5.11 -11.13
CA GLY A 433 22.62 5.81 -12.21
C GLY A 433 24.05 5.32 -12.46
N TRP A 434 24.29 4.02 -12.26
CA TRP A 434 25.56 3.35 -12.53
C TRP A 434 25.78 3.04 -14.02
N GLN A 435 24.70 3.00 -14.82
CA GLN A 435 24.72 2.63 -16.24
C GLN A 435 25.33 3.75 -17.10
N ASP A 436 25.93 3.40 -18.25
CA ASP A 436 26.37 4.37 -19.27
C ASP A 436 25.19 5.24 -19.74
N GLY A 437 25.32 6.56 -19.56
CA GLY A 437 24.22 7.51 -19.74
C GLY A 437 23.39 7.81 -18.49
N GLY A 438 23.71 7.23 -17.33
CA GLY A 438 23.02 7.47 -16.06
C GLY A 438 21.58 6.98 -16.03
N MET A 439 20.82 7.36 -15.00
CA MET A 439 19.47 6.82 -14.77
C MET A 439 18.50 7.02 -15.95
N ASN A 440 18.50 8.21 -16.57
CA ASN A 440 17.51 8.56 -17.58
C ASN A 440 18.09 8.71 -19.00
N GLY A 441 19.42 8.65 -19.16
CA GLY A 441 20.06 8.67 -20.48
C GLY A 441 20.40 7.28 -21.02
N ALA A 442 20.59 6.28 -20.15
CA ALA A 442 20.89 4.92 -20.55
C ALA A 442 19.78 4.33 -21.43
N LYS A 443 20.14 3.65 -22.53
CA LYS A 443 19.15 2.93 -23.35
C LYS A 443 18.50 1.83 -22.52
N TYR A 444 17.25 1.54 -22.81
CA TYR A 444 16.55 0.47 -22.11
C TYR A 444 17.27 -0.86 -22.32
N SER A 445 17.46 -1.60 -21.22
CA SER A 445 18.31 -2.81 -21.14
C SER A 445 19.81 -2.61 -21.35
N GLU A 446 20.32 -1.37 -21.31
CA GLU A 446 21.75 -1.10 -21.20
C GLU A 446 22.28 -1.60 -19.85
N LEU A 447 23.44 -2.24 -19.85
CA LEU A 447 24.04 -2.88 -18.66
C LEU A 447 25.53 -2.58 -18.53
N SER A 448 26.09 -1.74 -19.41
CA SER A 448 27.45 -1.24 -19.28
C SER A 448 27.55 -0.17 -18.19
N PHE A 449 28.67 -0.18 -17.48
CA PHE A 449 28.97 0.78 -16.43
C PHE A 449 29.44 2.11 -17.01
N GLU A 450 28.97 3.22 -16.43
CA GLU A 450 29.47 4.55 -16.73
C GLU A 450 30.90 4.71 -16.20
N SER A 451 31.85 4.82 -17.13
CA SER A 451 33.28 4.90 -16.82
C SER A 451 33.67 6.06 -15.89
N ASN A 452 32.92 7.17 -15.91
CA ASN A 452 33.18 8.32 -15.03
C ASN A 452 32.63 8.13 -13.61
N VAL A 453 31.74 7.16 -13.38
CA VAL A 453 31.21 6.79 -12.05
C VAL A 453 32.08 5.69 -11.43
N GLY A 454 32.44 4.70 -12.24
CA GLY A 454 33.26 3.56 -11.83
C GLY A 454 33.11 2.38 -12.80
N ASN A 455 34.14 1.55 -12.89
CA ASN A 455 34.07 0.31 -13.68
C ASN A 455 33.54 -0.86 -12.82
N LYS A 456 33.27 -2.02 -13.45
CA LYS A 456 32.75 -3.23 -12.76
C LYS A 456 33.54 -3.61 -11.50
N ASN A 457 34.88 -3.52 -11.53
CA ASN A 457 35.71 -3.87 -10.38
C ASN A 457 35.62 -2.83 -9.25
N ASP A 458 35.42 -1.56 -9.58
CA ASP A 458 35.21 -0.52 -8.56
C ASP A 458 33.91 -0.76 -7.79
N PHE A 459 32.85 -1.20 -8.49
CA PHE A 459 31.59 -1.61 -7.89
C PHE A 459 31.71 -2.90 -7.06
N ILE A 460 32.50 -3.88 -7.51
CA ILE A 460 32.80 -5.08 -6.70
C ILE A 460 33.50 -4.67 -5.41
N ALA A 461 34.50 -3.79 -5.48
CA ALA A 461 35.21 -3.32 -4.28
C ALA A 461 34.30 -2.52 -3.33
N LEU A 462 33.34 -1.74 -3.85
CA LEU A 462 32.32 -1.06 -3.04
C LEU A 462 31.38 -2.06 -2.36
N LYS A 463 30.92 -3.09 -3.08
CA LYS A 463 30.10 -4.18 -2.55
C LYS A 463 30.85 -4.94 -1.43
N GLU A 464 32.08 -5.38 -1.69
CA GLU A 464 32.90 -6.12 -0.72
C GLU A 464 33.11 -5.31 0.57
N LYS A 465 33.35 -4.00 0.44
CA LYS A 465 33.50 -3.10 1.60
C LYS A 465 32.24 -3.05 2.48
N LEU A 466 31.05 -3.04 1.88
CA LEU A 466 29.79 -3.11 2.62
C LEU A 466 29.65 -4.46 3.32
N GLU A 467 29.90 -5.55 2.61
CA GLU A 467 29.78 -6.92 3.12
C GLU A 467 30.73 -7.21 4.29
N GLU A 468 31.93 -6.60 4.32
CA GLU A 468 32.86 -6.66 5.45
C GLU A 468 32.27 -6.15 6.78
N LYS A 469 31.20 -5.35 6.73
CA LYS A 469 30.48 -4.79 7.88
C LYS A 469 29.04 -5.29 8.00
N ASN A 470 28.75 -6.45 7.41
CA ASN A 470 27.42 -7.04 7.29
C ASN A 470 26.42 -6.17 6.50
N GLY A 471 26.90 -5.18 5.73
CA GLY A 471 26.06 -4.38 4.84
C GLY A 471 25.67 -5.14 3.58
N ARG A 472 24.74 -4.56 2.81
CA ARG A 472 24.19 -5.13 1.57
C ARG A 472 24.31 -4.12 0.45
N PHE A 473 24.62 -4.60 -0.75
CA PHE A 473 24.78 -3.76 -1.93
C PHE A 473 23.84 -4.20 -3.05
N TYR A 474 23.22 -3.23 -3.70
CA TYR A 474 22.30 -3.43 -4.82
C TYR A 474 22.61 -2.47 -5.95
N LEU A 475 22.57 -2.96 -7.19
CA LEU A 475 22.42 -2.10 -8.36
C LEU A 475 20.94 -1.79 -8.55
N TYR A 476 20.60 -0.51 -8.64
CA TYR A 476 19.23 -0.09 -8.94
C TYR A 476 18.90 -0.33 -10.42
N LEU A 477 17.70 -0.85 -10.71
CA LEU A 477 17.13 -0.95 -12.05
C LEU A 477 15.61 -0.71 -12.03
N ASN A 478 15.10 -0.05 -13.08
CA ASN A 478 13.66 0.07 -13.34
C ASN A 478 13.29 -0.66 -14.63
N PRO A 479 12.74 -1.89 -14.56
CA PRO A 479 12.32 -2.66 -15.73
C PRO A 479 10.91 -2.31 -16.25
N ILE A 480 10.13 -1.52 -15.51
CA ILE A 480 8.70 -1.33 -15.79
C ILE A 480 8.40 -0.03 -16.53
N THR A 481 9.21 1.01 -16.31
CA THR A 481 9.03 2.29 -17.00
C THR A 481 10.31 2.83 -17.59
N ALA A 482 10.16 3.59 -18.67
CA ALA A 482 11.25 4.31 -19.30
C ALA A 482 10.76 5.62 -19.94
N ASN A 483 11.64 6.61 -20.05
CA ASN A 483 11.32 7.81 -20.81
C ASN A 483 11.45 7.55 -22.32
N LYS A 484 10.92 8.48 -23.12
CA LYS A 484 10.87 8.35 -24.59
C LYS A 484 12.24 8.18 -25.28
N ASP A 485 13.33 8.63 -24.67
CA ASP A 485 14.67 8.62 -25.27
C ASP A 485 15.40 7.30 -25.00
N GLN A 486 14.95 6.52 -24.02
CA GLN A 486 15.53 5.22 -23.66
C GLN A 486 14.99 4.07 -24.52
N ILE A 487 13.78 4.19 -25.06
CA ILE A 487 13.05 3.09 -25.71
C ILE A 487 12.64 3.36 -27.16
N ASN A 488 12.47 2.27 -27.91
CA ASN A 488 11.64 2.26 -29.11
C ASN A 488 10.19 1.92 -28.73
N LYS A 489 9.34 2.95 -28.64
CA LYS A 489 7.94 2.82 -28.19
C LYS A 489 7.14 1.72 -28.91
N ALA A 490 7.29 1.62 -30.24
CA ALA A 490 6.52 0.63 -31.01
C ALA A 490 6.89 -0.82 -30.67
N ARG A 491 8.12 -1.06 -30.24
CA ARG A 491 8.60 -2.40 -29.88
C ARG A 491 8.37 -2.70 -28.40
N GLN A 492 8.67 -1.73 -27.53
CA GLN A 492 8.86 -1.96 -26.10
C GLN A 492 7.72 -1.42 -25.23
N SER A 493 6.96 -0.41 -25.67
CA SER A 493 5.89 0.15 -24.84
C SER A 493 4.67 -0.76 -24.81
N LEU A 494 4.09 -0.88 -23.61
CA LEU A 494 2.81 -1.53 -23.37
C LEU A 494 1.70 -0.88 -24.20
N VAL A 495 0.79 -1.69 -24.73
CA VAL A 495 -0.37 -1.24 -25.50
C VAL A 495 -1.63 -1.46 -24.68
N THR A 496 -2.39 -0.39 -24.44
CA THR A 496 -3.66 -0.45 -23.71
C THR A 496 -4.75 -1.12 -24.54
N LEU A 497 -5.85 -1.50 -23.87
CA LEU A 497 -7.07 -1.99 -24.52
C LEU A 497 -7.64 -0.95 -25.50
N SER A 498 -7.49 0.34 -25.16
CA SER A 498 -7.79 1.51 -26.00
C SER A 498 -6.82 1.72 -27.17
N LYS A 499 -5.87 0.81 -27.41
CA LYS A 499 -4.91 0.83 -28.53
C LYS A 499 -3.98 2.04 -28.54
N SER A 500 -3.65 2.57 -27.36
CA SER A 500 -2.63 3.59 -27.15
C SER A 500 -1.40 3.01 -26.43
N TYR A 501 -0.26 3.70 -26.48
CA TYR A 501 0.85 3.37 -25.60
C TYR A 501 0.56 3.86 -24.19
N ALA A 502 0.65 2.98 -23.20
CA ALA A 502 0.48 3.35 -21.82
C ALA A 502 1.62 4.26 -21.34
N LYS A 503 1.25 5.33 -20.65
CA LYS A 503 2.19 6.28 -20.06
C LYS A 503 1.56 7.01 -18.88
N ILE A 504 2.38 7.40 -17.91
CA ILE A 504 2.07 8.48 -16.97
C ILE A 504 2.56 9.78 -17.59
N LYS A 505 1.78 10.86 -17.44
CA LYS A 505 2.17 12.21 -17.81
C LYS A 505 2.04 13.14 -16.60
N ARG A 506 3.14 13.78 -16.24
CA ARG A 506 3.18 14.83 -15.21
C ARG A 506 2.59 16.14 -15.74
N ALA A 507 1.99 16.91 -14.84
CA ALA A 507 1.32 18.17 -15.16
C ALA A 507 2.33 19.26 -15.56
N ASP A 508 3.50 19.30 -14.93
CA ASP A 508 4.59 20.21 -15.27
C ASP A 508 5.33 19.74 -16.52
N ASN A 509 4.98 20.37 -17.65
CA ASN A 509 5.63 20.09 -18.93
C ASN A 509 7.01 20.76 -19.07
N GLN A 510 7.50 21.49 -18.06
CA GLN A 510 8.85 22.08 -18.05
C GLN A 510 9.94 21.08 -17.64
N LEU A 511 9.54 19.99 -16.98
CA LEU A 511 10.43 18.87 -16.64
C LEU A 511 11.11 18.31 -17.88
N MET A 512 12.32 17.77 -17.72
CA MET A 512 13.06 17.16 -18.83
C MET A 512 12.27 16.00 -19.46
N PHE A 513 11.66 15.16 -18.63
CA PHE A 513 10.85 14.01 -19.02
C PHE A 513 9.51 14.03 -18.30
N PRO A 514 8.50 14.75 -18.83
CA PRO A 514 7.17 14.76 -18.23
C PRO A 514 6.37 13.49 -18.53
N GLU A 515 6.85 12.63 -19.44
CA GLU A 515 6.18 11.37 -19.82
C GLU A 515 7.07 10.16 -19.49
N SER A 516 6.49 9.18 -18.78
CA SER A 516 7.09 7.87 -18.54
C SER A 516 6.21 6.78 -19.16
N PHE A 517 6.77 5.98 -20.06
CA PHE A 517 6.06 4.91 -20.77
C PHE A 517 6.21 3.60 -20.02
N PHE A 518 5.14 2.81 -20.00
CA PHE A 518 5.16 1.45 -19.44
C PHE A 518 5.74 0.46 -20.44
N ILE A 519 6.45 -0.53 -19.93
CA ILE A 519 7.09 -1.57 -20.72
C ILE A 519 6.23 -2.82 -20.73
N LYS A 520 6.17 -3.50 -21.89
CA LYS A 520 5.49 -4.79 -22.01
C LYS A 520 6.03 -5.81 -21.00
N PRO A 521 5.18 -6.64 -20.37
CA PRO A 521 5.63 -7.62 -19.38
C PRO A 521 6.79 -8.50 -19.86
N SER A 522 6.68 -9.08 -21.05
CA SER A 522 7.73 -9.95 -21.63
C SER A 522 9.08 -9.23 -21.83
N VAL A 523 9.05 -7.95 -22.22
CA VAL A 523 10.27 -7.14 -22.39
C VAL A 523 10.90 -6.78 -21.05
N ALA A 524 10.08 -6.57 -20.01
CA ALA A 524 10.55 -6.36 -18.64
C ALA A 524 11.23 -7.62 -18.09
N ILE A 525 10.62 -8.79 -18.30
CA ILE A 525 11.19 -10.08 -17.89
C ILE A 525 12.51 -10.38 -18.61
N ASP A 526 12.57 -10.17 -19.93
CA ASP A 526 13.81 -10.33 -20.69
C ASP A 526 14.92 -9.41 -20.15
N PHE A 527 14.59 -8.17 -19.77
CA PHE A 527 15.57 -7.26 -19.19
C PHE A 527 16.07 -7.78 -17.83
N ILE A 528 15.18 -8.22 -16.95
CA ILE A 528 15.53 -8.77 -15.64
C ILE A 528 16.45 -9.99 -15.80
N LYS A 529 16.05 -10.95 -16.64
CA LYS A 529 16.85 -12.15 -16.93
C LYS A 529 18.24 -11.78 -17.47
N ASN A 530 18.30 -10.91 -18.47
CA ASN A 530 19.58 -10.47 -19.05
C ASN A 530 20.46 -9.71 -18.03
N SER A 531 19.88 -8.92 -17.14
CA SER A 531 20.62 -8.20 -16.09
C SER A 531 21.32 -9.18 -15.16
N ARG A 532 20.63 -10.23 -14.73
CA ARG A 532 21.16 -11.26 -13.84
C ARG A 532 22.20 -12.14 -14.52
N GLU A 533 21.97 -12.52 -15.78
CA GLU A 533 22.94 -13.35 -16.53
C GLU A 533 24.25 -12.61 -16.79
N LYS A 534 24.22 -11.30 -17.07
CA LYS A 534 25.42 -10.52 -17.42
C LYS A 534 26.14 -9.93 -16.22
N LEU A 535 25.43 -9.72 -15.11
CA LEU A 535 25.93 -9.06 -13.91
C LEU A 535 25.68 -9.93 -12.66
N ASP A 536 25.92 -11.23 -12.80
CA ASP A 536 25.84 -12.27 -11.76
C ASP A 536 26.54 -11.92 -10.44
N ALA A 537 27.59 -11.10 -10.49
CA ALA A 537 28.29 -10.62 -9.31
C ALA A 537 27.48 -9.66 -8.41
N PHE A 538 26.34 -9.12 -8.88
CA PHE A 538 25.60 -8.07 -8.18
C PHE A 538 24.14 -8.46 -7.92
N PRO A 539 23.64 -8.21 -6.69
CA PRO A 539 22.21 -8.19 -6.43
C PRO A 539 21.56 -6.92 -7.02
N PHE A 540 20.24 -6.95 -7.19
CA PHE A 540 19.48 -5.84 -7.76
C PHE A 540 18.39 -5.33 -6.83
N ALA A 541 18.23 -4.01 -6.80
CA ALA A 541 17.06 -3.35 -6.26
C ALA A 541 16.15 -2.98 -7.44
N TYR A 542 15.06 -3.74 -7.63
CA TYR A 542 14.15 -3.52 -8.74
C TYR A 542 13.00 -2.61 -8.34
N ASP A 543 12.92 -1.47 -9.01
CA ASP A 543 11.84 -0.50 -8.82
C ASP A 543 10.67 -0.82 -9.76
N ASN A 544 9.47 -0.36 -9.38
CA ASN A 544 8.20 -0.42 -10.10
C ASN A 544 7.62 -1.84 -10.29
N ILE A 545 8.44 -2.89 -10.43
CA ILE A 545 7.95 -4.26 -10.57
C ILE A 545 7.31 -4.79 -9.30
N GLY A 546 7.80 -4.34 -8.14
CA GLY A 546 7.25 -4.74 -6.84
C GLY A 546 5.76 -4.42 -6.72
N TYR A 547 5.34 -3.27 -7.25
CA TYR A 547 4.07 -2.67 -6.89
C TYR A 547 3.14 -2.42 -8.09
N ARG A 548 3.63 -2.50 -9.33
CA ARG A 548 2.81 -2.32 -10.54
C ARG A 548 2.50 -3.64 -11.21
N LEU A 549 1.24 -4.05 -11.17
CA LEU A 549 0.70 -5.16 -11.94
C LEU A 549 -0.17 -4.58 -13.08
N TYR A 550 -0.15 -5.16 -14.28
CA TYR A 550 -0.89 -4.62 -15.44
C TYR A 550 -1.00 -5.61 -16.60
N ALA A 551 -2.00 -5.44 -17.48
CA ALA A 551 -2.17 -6.21 -18.71
C ALA A 551 -1.58 -5.50 -19.95
N ASP A 552 -1.16 -6.27 -20.96
CA ASP A 552 -0.74 -5.77 -22.29
C ASP A 552 -1.69 -6.28 -23.39
N TYR A 553 -2.24 -5.36 -24.18
CA TYR A 553 -3.18 -5.65 -25.28
C TYR A 553 -2.53 -5.48 -26.66
N THR A 554 -1.22 -5.70 -26.73
CA THR A 554 -0.47 -5.77 -27.99
C THR A 554 -1.08 -6.84 -28.90
N ARG A 555 -1.33 -6.47 -30.16
CA ARG A 555 -1.97 -7.36 -31.13
C ARG A 555 -1.16 -8.66 -31.32
N ASN A 556 -1.86 -9.80 -31.23
CA ASN A 556 -1.32 -11.17 -31.34
C ASN A 556 -0.33 -11.59 -30.23
N HIS A 557 -0.08 -10.74 -29.24
CA HIS A 557 0.81 -11.00 -28.10
C HIS A 557 0.20 -10.37 -26.85
N TRP A 558 -1.10 -10.62 -26.64
CA TRP A 558 -1.77 -10.14 -25.43
C TRP A 558 -1.19 -10.85 -24.20
N VAL A 559 -1.20 -10.17 -23.06
CA VAL A 559 -0.85 -10.75 -21.76
C VAL A 559 -1.87 -10.23 -20.77
N THR A 560 -2.57 -11.11 -20.09
CA THR A 560 -3.54 -10.73 -19.05
C THR A 560 -2.81 -10.22 -17.81
N ARG A 561 -3.57 -9.64 -16.88
CA ARG A 561 -3.03 -9.17 -15.60
C ARG A 561 -2.56 -10.35 -14.75
N GLU A 562 -3.33 -11.43 -14.71
CA GLU A 562 -3.00 -12.71 -14.08
C GLU A 562 -1.72 -13.32 -14.67
N GLU A 563 -1.62 -13.45 -16.01
CA GLU A 563 -0.41 -13.96 -16.68
C GLU A 563 0.83 -13.09 -16.36
N THR A 564 0.64 -11.77 -16.21
CA THR A 564 1.74 -10.87 -15.80
C THR A 564 2.17 -11.11 -14.36
N GLU A 565 1.24 -11.39 -13.44
CA GLU A 565 1.56 -11.75 -12.07
C GLU A 565 2.41 -13.03 -12.02
N GLU A 566 2.00 -14.06 -12.75
CA GLU A 566 2.75 -15.32 -12.86
C GLU A 566 4.16 -15.10 -13.40
N LEU A 567 4.29 -14.33 -14.48
CA LEU A 567 5.59 -13.97 -15.06
C LEU A 567 6.48 -13.24 -14.06
N PHE A 568 5.92 -12.34 -13.26
CA PHE A 568 6.67 -11.58 -12.25
C PHE A 568 7.09 -12.50 -11.10
N LYS A 569 6.21 -13.37 -10.61
CA LYS A 569 6.51 -14.37 -9.56
C LYS A 569 7.61 -15.32 -10.00
N GLU A 570 7.48 -15.90 -11.18
CA GLU A 570 8.48 -16.81 -11.75
C GLU A 570 9.83 -16.10 -11.85
N SER A 571 9.84 -14.90 -12.44
CA SER A 571 11.07 -14.13 -12.62
C SER A 571 11.74 -13.78 -11.30
N MET A 572 11.00 -13.46 -10.23
CA MET A 572 11.60 -13.20 -8.93
C MET A 572 12.11 -14.48 -8.24
N SER A 573 11.44 -15.62 -8.43
CA SER A 573 11.83 -16.91 -7.82
C SER A 573 13.12 -17.52 -8.34
N MET A 574 13.61 -17.08 -9.50
CA MET A 574 14.84 -17.60 -10.12
C MET A 574 16.12 -17.25 -9.37
N GLN A 575 16.06 -16.45 -8.29
CA GLN A 575 17.23 -16.03 -7.52
C GLN A 575 17.26 -16.74 -6.16
N GLN A 576 18.42 -17.31 -5.78
CA GLN A 576 18.61 -17.91 -4.45
C GLN A 576 18.94 -16.87 -3.36
N ASP A 577 19.34 -15.65 -3.75
CA ASP A 577 19.81 -14.59 -2.85
C ASP A 577 18.89 -13.36 -2.81
N SER A 578 18.98 -12.64 -1.69
CA SER A 578 18.32 -11.39 -1.29
C SER A 578 17.96 -10.42 -2.43
N LEU A 579 16.67 -10.28 -2.76
CA LEU A 579 16.13 -9.23 -3.64
C LEU A 579 15.61 -8.04 -2.82
N ALA A 580 15.97 -6.83 -3.25
CA ALA A 580 15.37 -5.62 -2.76
C ALA A 580 14.25 -5.16 -3.70
N LEU A 581 13.04 -4.99 -3.17
CA LEU A 581 11.88 -4.52 -3.93
C LEU A 581 11.28 -3.29 -3.26
N TYR A 582 10.84 -2.36 -4.09
CA TYR A 582 10.14 -1.16 -3.66
C TYR A 582 8.65 -1.47 -3.52
N ASN A 583 8.09 -1.23 -2.34
CA ASN A 583 6.68 -1.36 -2.01
C ASN A 583 6.00 -2.66 -2.54
N PRO A 584 6.62 -3.86 -2.39
CA PRO A 584 6.15 -5.05 -3.08
C PRO A 584 4.74 -5.45 -2.66
N ASN A 585 3.91 -5.77 -3.66
CA ASN A 585 2.65 -6.48 -3.51
C ASN A 585 2.91 -7.86 -2.88
N GLN A 586 1.94 -8.37 -2.11
CA GLN A 586 2.09 -9.59 -1.34
C GLN A 586 2.57 -10.81 -2.13
N TYR A 587 2.13 -10.95 -3.38
CA TYR A 587 2.52 -12.08 -4.23
C TYR A 587 4.04 -12.17 -4.48
N LEU A 588 4.82 -11.12 -4.18
CA LEU A 588 6.28 -11.09 -4.30
C LEU A 588 7.03 -11.23 -2.96
N TRP A 589 6.33 -11.26 -1.82
CA TRP A 589 6.98 -11.26 -0.49
C TRP A 589 7.88 -12.47 -0.24
N ASN A 590 7.50 -13.65 -0.73
CA ASN A 590 8.33 -14.87 -0.60
C ASN A 590 9.72 -14.74 -1.22
N ASN A 591 9.90 -13.78 -2.13
CA ASN A 591 11.15 -13.52 -2.82
C ASN A 591 11.80 -12.20 -2.37
N THR A 592 11.21 -11.48 -1.42
CA THR A 592 11.70 -10.17 -0.96
C THR A 592 12.52 -10.33 0.30
N SER A 593 13.75 -9.83 0.32
CA SER A 593 14.57 -9.74 1.53
C SER A 593 14.59 -8.33 2.11
N GLU A 594 14.58 -7.32 1.23
CA GLU A 594 14.58 -5.91 1.64
C GLU A 594 13.35 -5.23 1.03
N TYR A 595 12.43 -4.78 1.89
CA TYR A 595 11.24 -4.04 1.52
C TYR A 595 11.56 -2.54 1.61
N PHE A 596 11.73 -1.90 0.47
CA PHE A 596 12.00 -0.47 0.39
C PHE A 596 10.70 0.34 0.31
N ASP A 597 10.70 1.50 0.98
CA ASP A 597 9.61 2.50 0.95
C ASP A 597 8.26 1.94 1.45
N ILE A 598 8.27 1.29 2.63
CA ILE A 598 7.05 0.81 3.27
C ILE A 598 6.09 1.97 3.57
N PRO A 599 4.79 1.86 3.26
CA PRO A 599 3.82 2.88 3.62
C PRO A 599 3.76 3.11 5.13
N MET A 600 3.88 4.36 5.56
CA MET A 600 3.84 4.76 6.98
C MET A 600 2.51 5.43 7.38
N VAL A 601 1.64 5.70 6.40
CA VAL A 601 0.33 6.33 6.55
C VAL A 601 -0.68 5.72 5.58
N ASN A 602 -1.98 5.91 5.86
CA ASN A 602 -3.06 5.65 4.90
C ASN A 602 -3.29 6.87 3.96
N SER A 603 -4.36 6.86 3.17
CA SER A 603 -4.73 7.91 2.21
C SER A 603 -5.29 9.17 2.83
N GLN A 604 -5.58 9.14 4.13
CA GLN A 604 -6.07 10.27 4.90
C GLN A 604 -7.46 10.73 4.46
N TYR A 605 -8.28 9.82 3.92
CA TYR A 605 -9.67 10.15 3.62
C TYR A 605 -10.42 10.54 4.90
N LEU A 606 -11.38 11.47 4.79
CA LEU A 606 -12.10 12.01 5.96
C LEU A 606 -12.90 10.96 6.75
N TYR A 607 -13.22 9.81 6.14
CA TYR A 607 -13.88 8.69 6.80
C TYR A 607 -12.88 7.67 7.38
N GLU A 608 -11.61 7.71 7.00
CA GLU A 608 -10.55 6.93 7.66
C GLU A 608 -10.22 7.64 8.97
N THR A 609 -10.59 7.01 10.09
CA THR A 609 -10.47 7.61 11.42
C THR A 609 -9.10 7.41 12.03
N ASP A 610 -8.40 6.35 11.63
CA ASP A 610 -7.14 5.90 12.22
C ASP A 610 -6.21 5.35 11.14
N THR A 611 -4.91 5.62 11.29
CA THR A 611 -3.83 4.87 10.63
C THR A 611 -3.29 3.87 11.65
N VAL A 612 -3.11 2.61 11.25
CA VAL A 612 -2.58 1.52 12.10
C VAL A 612 -1.38 0.83 11.45
N PRO A 613 -0.47 0.20 12.22
CA PRO A 613 0.68 -0.55 11.69
C PRO A 613 0.32 -1.97 11.26
N PHE A 614 -0.80 -2.18 10.56
CA PHE A 614 -1.23 -3.53 10.20
C PHE A 614 -0.17 -4.25 9.34
N LEU A 615 0.30 -3.59 8.27
CA LEU A 615 1.34 -4.13 7.39
C LEU A 615 2.64 -4.44 8.16
N GLN A 616 3.02 -3.57 9.08
CA GLN A 616 4.24 -3.73 9.87
C GLN A 616 4.13 -4.86 10.89
N ILE A 617 2.96 -5.04 11.51
CA ILE A 617 2.69 -6.20 12.37
C ILE A 617 2.77 -7.48 11.52
N VAL A 618 2.24 -7.48 10.30
CA VAL A 618 2.33 -8.65 9.41
C VAL A 618 3.77 -9.01 9.05
N LEU A 619 4.65 -8.01 8.80
CA LEU A 619 5.98 -8.24 8.25
C LEU A 619 7.13 -8.32 9.27
N LYS A 620 7.00 -7.71 10.47
CA LYS A 620 8.13 -7.63 11.40
C LYS A 620 8.53 -9.00 11.94
N GLY A 621 9.82 -9.32 11.88
CA GLY A 621 10.36 -10.64 12.21
C GLY A 621 10.46 -11.56 10.98
N ASN A 622 10.02 -11.08 9.80
CA ASN A 622 9.98 -11.87 8.58
C ASN A 622 10.65 -11.20 7.36
N ILE A 623 10.58 -9.88 7.22
CA ILE A 623 11.21 -9.13 6.11
C ILE A 623 11.74 -7.81 6.66
N ASP A 624 13.00 -7.47 6.37
CA ASP A 624 13.56 -6.16 6.70
C ASP A 624 12.83 -5.08 5.86
N TYR A 625 12.22 -4.10 6.53
CA TYR A 625 11.51 -3.02 5.85
C TYR A 625 11.98 -1.64 6.27
N TYR A 626 12.00 -0.74 5.28
CA TYR A 626 12.58 0.59 5.41
C TYR A 626 11.53 1.65 5.11
N ALA A 627 11.47 2.67 5.96
CA ALA A 627 10.62 3.83 5.76
C ALA A 627 11.01 4.61 4.49
N PRO A 628 10.12 5.46 3.95
CA PRO A 628 10.49 6.41 2.91
C PRO A 628 11.65 7.31 3.33
N TYR A 629 12.37 7.88 2.36
CA TYR A 629 13.53 8.71 2.66
C TYR A 629 13.21 9.88 3.61
N ALA A 630 13.93 9.94 4.74
CA ALA A 630 13.75 11.02 5.71
C ALA A 630 14.02 12.39 5.06
N ASN A 631 15.11 12.49 4.29
CA ASN A 631 15.48 13.72 3.60
C ASN A 631 14.62 14.06 2.36
N GLN A 632 13.53 13.32 2.11
CA GLN A 632 12.52 13.65 1.09
C GLN A 632 11.14 13.95 1.71
N GLY A 633 11.09 14.28 3.01
CA GLY A 633 9.89 14.81 3.67
C GLY A 633 9.48 14.09 4.96
N PHE A 634 10.09 12.96 5.29
CA PHE A 634 9.73 12.13 6.45
C PHE A 634 10.73 12.25 7.61
N TYR A 635 11.04 13.48 8.06
CA TYR A 635 12.12 13.75 9.04
C TYR A 635 11.70 14.42 10.35
N SER A 636 10.41 14.60 10.61
CA SER A 636 9.95 15.23 11.86
C SER A 636 10.21 14.33 13.09
N THR A 637 10.18 14.90 14.30
CA THR A 637 10.22 14.11 15.54
C THR A 637 9.14 13.03 15.54
N ASN A 638 7.92 13.36 15.11
CA ASN A 638 6.83 12.40 15.00
C ASN A 638 7.13 11.32 13.94
N SER A 639 7.77 11.66 12.82
CA SER A 639 8.22 10.69 11.81
C SER A 639 9.24 9.70 12.40
N ILE A 640 10.18 10.18 13.22
CA ILE A 640 11.17 9.33 13.91
C ILE A 640 10.48 8.41 14.92
N LEU A 641 9.60 8.96 15.76
CA LEU A 641 8.82 8.16 16.70
C LEU A 641 7.91 7.16 15.96
N LYS A 642 7.36 7.52 14.79
CA LYS A 642 6.56 6.62 13.95
C LYS A 642 7.39 5.48 13.40
N MET A 643 8.63 5.72 12.96
CA MET A 643 9.56 4.63 12.58
C MET A 643 9.80 3.67 13.75
N ILE A 644 9.95 4.19 14.97
CA ILE A 644 10.10 3.40 16.19
C ILE A 644 8.82 2.61 16.51
N GLU A 645 7.65 3.25 16.56
CA GLU A 645 6.33 2.62 16.79
C GLU A 645 6.08 1.48 15.79
N TYR A 646 6.46 1.69 14.53
CA TYR A 646 6.14 0.77 13.43
C TYR A 646 7.28 -0.22 13.13
N GLY A 647 8.39 -0.19 13.88
CA GLY A 647 9.54 -1.07 13.66
C GLY A 647 10.25 -0.87 12.32
N ALA A 648 10.14 0.31 11.68
CA ALA A 648 10.67 0.57 10.35
C ALA A 648 12.08 1.17 10.40
N TYR A 649 12.99 0.63 9.57
CA TYR A 649 14.37 1.11 9.50
C TYR A 649 14.49 2.43 8.72
N PRO A 650 15.44 3.31 9.09
CA PRO A 650 15.60 4.61 8.44
C PRO A 650 16.19 4.50 7.03
N SER A 651 15.77 5.41 6.16
CA SER A 651 16.27 5.53 4.78
C SER A 651 16.72 6.95 4.46
N PHE A 652 17.78 7.05 3.67
CA PHE A 652 18.25 8.31 3.07
C PHE A 652 18.67 8.08 1.61
N VAL A 653 18.54 9.13 0.80
CA VAL A 653 19.11 9.18 -0.55
C VAL A 653 20.13 10.31 -0.62
N VAL A 654 21.36 10.03 -1.06
CA VAL A 654 22.44 11.00 -1.00
C VAL A 654 23.28 11.10 -2.28
N THR A 655 23.99 12.23 -2.39
CA THR A 655 24.97 12.55 -3.44
C THR A 655 26.13 13.32 -2.83
N GLU A 656 27.29 13.29 -3.47
CA GLU A 656 28.46 14.12 -3.12
C GLU A 656 28.41 15.52 -3.73
N SER A 657 27.71 15.66 -4.85
CA SER A 657 27.48 16.96 -5.48
C SER A 657 26.60 17.89 -4.64
N LEU A 658 26.81 19.19 -4.85
CA LEU A 658 25.97 20.25 -4.27
C LEU A 658 24.55 20.18 -4.84
N ASN A 659 23.54 20.44 -4.02
CA ASN A 659 22.12 20.27 -4.40
C ASN A 659 21.74 21.02 -5.68
N TYR A 660 22.30 22.22 -5.93
CA TYR A 660 22.00 23.00 -7.14
C TYR A 660 22.45 22.30 -8.44
N GLU A 661 23.36 21.33 -8.37
CA GLU A 661 23.82 20.58 -9.55
C GLU A 661 22.73 19.69 -10.15
N LEU A 662 21.70 19.33 -9.37
CA LEU A 662 20.51 18.58 -9.80
C LEU A 662 19.56 19.43 -10.65
N THR A 663 19.72 20.77 -10.63
CA THR A 663 18.98 21.66 -11.52
C THR A 663 19.18 21.26 -12.97
N ASP A 664 18.10 21.33 -13.76
CA ASP A 664 18.08 20.91 -15.16
C ASP A 664 18.40 19.43 -15.39
N THR A 665 18.24 18.58 -14.37
CA THR A 665 18.31 17.12 -14.50
C THR A 665 16.95 16.50 -14.17
N PRO A 666 16.70 15.24 -14.54
CA PRO A 666 15.50 14.52 -14.09
C PRO A 666 15.39 14.36 -12.57
N GLN A 667 16.47 14.59 -11.82
CA GLN A 667 16.51 14.51 -10.35
C GLN A 667 16.13 15.83 -9.66
N VAL A 668 15.63 16.83 -10.40
CA VAL A 668 15.36 18.19 -9.87
C VAL A 668 14.37 18.23 -8.69
N ASP A 669 13.48 17.25 -8.57
CA ASP A 669 12.52 17.15 -7.46
C ASP A 669 13.17 16.71 -6.14
N ARG A 670 14.44 16.26 -6.17
CA ARG A 670 15.20 15.91 -4.98
C ARG A 670 15.89 17.16 -4.42
N PHE A 671 15.16 17.92 -3.60
CA PHE A 671 15.58 19.25 -3.16
C PHE A 671 16.88 19.29 -2.34
N THR A 672 17.09 18.33 -1.43
CA THR A 672 18.28 18.30 -0.56
C THR A 672 18.75 16.87 -0.33
N VAL A 673 19.90 16.54 -0.90
CA VAL A 673 20.46 15.19 -0.93
C VAL A 673 21.99 15.18 -0.82
N ASN A 674 22.65 16.33 -0.68
CA ASN A 674 24.09 16.35 -0.42
C ASN A 674 24.42 15.63 0.90
N PHE A 675 25.37 14.69 0.86
CA PHE A 675 25.72 13.87 2.03
C PHE A 675 26.27 14.70 3.19
N ASP A 676 27.18 15.64 2.94
CA ASP A 676 27.81 16.41 4.00
C ASP A 676 26.77 17.30 4.74
N ASP A 677 25.77 17.83 4.02
CA ASP A 677 24.64 18.57 4.60
C ASP A 677 23.78 17.67 5.53
N TRP A 678 23.60 16.40 5.18
CA TRP A 678 22.73 15.45 5.88
C TRP A 678 23.44 14.57 6.90
N LYS A 679 24.77 14.48 6.88
CA LYS A 679 25.56 13.55 7.72
C LYS A 679 25.15 13.58 9.19
N SER A 680 25.06 14.77 9.78
CA SER A 680 24.70 14.92 11.20
C SER A 680 23.28 14.42 11.49
N SER A 681 22.33 14.67 10.59
CA SER A 681 20.95 14.20 10.71
C SER A 681 20.84 12.69 10.55
N ILE A 682 21.59 12.10 9.60
CA ILE A 682 21.67 10.64 9.41
C ILE A 682 22.12 9.98 10.70
N ILE A 683 23.22 10.46 11.30
CA ILE A 683 23.78 9.90 12.53
C ILE A 683 22.77 9.97 13.68
N ASN A 684 22.19 11.15 13.92
CA ASN A 684 21.24 11.36 15.02
C ASN A 684 19.97 10.51 14.86
N ILE A 685 19.40 10.45 13.66
CA ILE A 685 18.20 9.65 13.39
C ILE A 685 18.50 8.17 13.57
N TYR A 686 19.59 7.68 12.96
CA TYR A 686 19.99 6.29 13.07
C TYR A 686 20.22 5.86 14.53
N GLN A 687 20.98 6.63 15.31
CA GLN A 687 21.29 6.29 16.70
C GLN A 687 20.03 6.17 17.56
N LYS A 688 19.07 7.10 17.42
CA LYS A 688 17.79 7.04 18.14
C LYS A 688 16.97 5.81 17.79
N ILE A 689 16.86 5.49 16.51
CA ILE A 689 16.06 4.34 16.06
C ILE A 689 16.77 3.04 16.44
N ASN A 690 18.10 2.98 16.33
CA ASN A 690 18.90 1.83 16.73
C ASN A 690 18.77 1.55 18.23
N GLU A 691 18.79 2.58 19.08
CA GLU A 691 18.55 2.43 20.52
C GLU A 691 17.18 1.78 20.83
N ALA A 692 16.13 2.18 20.09
CA ALA A 692 14.78 1.66 20.30
C ALA A 692 14.55 0.26 19.71
N LEU A 693 15.07 0.01 18.50
CA LEU A 693 14.73 -1.18 17.72
C LEU A 693 15.73 -2.32 17.85
N LEU A 694 16.99 -2.06 18.24
CA LEU A 694 17.98 -3.12 18.43
C LEU A 694 17.52 -4.23 19.41
N PRO A 695 16.86 -3.92 20.55
CA PRO A 695 16.35 -4.95 21.46
C PRO A 695 15.26 -5.86 20.86
N VAL A 696 14.68 -5.48 19.73
CA VAL A 696 13.57 -6.16 19.04
C VAL A 696 13.93 -6.55 17.59
N GLU A 697 15.21 -6.53 17.26
CA GLU A 697 15.73 -7.07 15.99
C GLU A 697 15.37 -8.55 15.85
N GLY A 698 14.82 -8.97 14.70
CA GLY A 698 14.35 -10.34 14.51
C GLY A 698 13.06 -10.72 15.24
N ALA A 699 12.63 -9.92 16.23
CA ALA A 699 11.42 -10.19 17.01
C ALA A 699 10.17 -9.79 16.23
N LYS A 700 9.06 -10.47 16.50
CA LYS A 700 7.74 -10.23 15.91
C LYS A 700 6.91 -9.32 16.80
N ILE A 701 6.21 -8.35 16.21
CA ILE A 701 5.19 -7.59 16.92
C ILE A 701 3.99 -8.52 17.17
N ILE A 702 3.53 -8.62 18.42
CA ILE A 702 2.41 -9.48 18.83
C ILE A 702 1.21 -8.68 19.37
N ASP A 703 1.41 -7.41 19.73
CA ASP A 703 0.35 -6.51 20.20
C ASP A 703 0.74 -5.06 19.92
N HIS A 704 -0.22 -4.24 19.54
CA HIS A 704 -0.07 -2.80 19.40
C HIS A 704 -1.28 -2.10 20.02
N LYS A 705 -1.04 -1.29 21.04
CA LYS A 705 -2.11 -0.66 21.82
C LYS A 705 -1.83 0.81 22.10
N VAL A 706 -2.83 1.65 21.84
CA VAL A 706 -2.81 3.05 22.28
C VAL A 706 -3.33 3.10 23.71
N MET A 707 -2.44 3.35 24.66
CA MET A 707 -2.75 3.31 26.09
C MET A 707 -3.58 4.52 26.52
N VAL A 708 -3.17 5.69 26.04
CA VAL A 708 -3.89 6.97 26.09
C VAL A 708 -3.51 7.76 24.84
N PRO A 709 -4.27 8.79 24.43
CA PRO A 709 -3.92 9.57 23.23
C PRO A 709 -2.46 10.04 23.23
N GLY A 710 -1.70 9.58 22.24
CA GLY A 710 -0.28 9.91 22.07
C GLY A 710 0.71 9.02 22.81
N ILE A 711 0.25 8.06 23.62
CA ILE A 711 1.10 7.07 24.28
C ILE A 711 0.76 5.67 23.77
N VAL A 712 1.72 5.04 23.12
CA VAL A 712 1.55 3.74 22.44
C VAL A 712 2.45 2.70 23.10
N ARG A 713 1.96 1.46 23.19
CA ARG A 713 2.72 0.28 23.57
C ARG A 713 2.75 -0.70 22.39
N VAL A 714 3.93 -1.19 22.05
CA VAL A 714 4.17 -2.26 21.09
C VAL A 714 4.81 -3.42 21.83
N SER A 715 4.18 -4.58 21.82
CA SER A 715 4.68 -5.77 22.51
C SER A 715 5.27 -6.75 21.50
N TYR A 716 6.42 -7.33 21.83
CA TYR A 716 7.16 -8.27 20.97
C TYR A 716 7.16 -9.69 21.55
N ASP A 717 7.31 -10.69 20.67
CA ASP A 717 7.34 -12.11 21.03
C ASP A 717 8.56 -12.51 21.88
N ASN A 718 9.64 -11.74 21.82
CA ASN A 718 10.84 -11.90 22.63
C ASN A 718 10.69 -11.38 24.08
N GLY A 719 9.51 -10.89 24.48
CA GLY A 719 9.26 -10.43 25.84
C GLY A 719 9.48 -8.93 26.06
N ILE A 720 9.82 -8.17 25.03
CA ILE A 720 10.04 -6.72 25.13
C ILE A 720 8.74 -5.94 24.88
N ASN A 721 8.51 -4.91 25.70
CA ASN A 721 7.54 -3.85 25.42
C ASN A 721 8.30 -2.57 25.06
N LEU A 722 7.92 -1.97 23.92
CA LEU A 722 8.38 -0.67 23.46
C LEU A 722 7.25 0.34 23.64
N TYR A 723 7.49 1.38 24.42
CA TYR A 723 6.57 2.50 24.62
C TYR A 723 7.01 3.71 23.83
N VAL A 724 6.08 4.40 23.19
CA VAL A 724 6.33 5.63 22.41
C VAL A 724 5.43 6.75 22.92
N ASN A 725 6.02 7.92 23.18
CA ASN A 725 5.31 9.12 23.65
C ASN A 725 5.41 10.24 22.61
N TYR A 726 4.30 10.54 21.95
CA TYR A 726 4.15 11.63 20.99
C TYR A 726 3.86 12.99 21.63
N THR A 727 3.58 13.03 22.93
CA THR A 727 3.20 14.24 23.64
C THR A 727 4.42 15.07 24.06
N ALA A 728 4.18 16.34 24.37
CA ALA A 728 5.21 17.29 24.81
C ALA A 728 5.54 17.19 26.32
N GLU A 729 4.93 16.25 27.04
CA GLU A 729 5.14 16.03 28.47
C GLU A 729 5.54 14.57 28.74
N ASP A 730 6.33 14.36 29.80
CA ASP A 730 6.63 13.01 30.27
C ASP A 730 5.33 12.33 30.73
N SER A 731 5.19 11.04 30.43
CA SER A 731 4.00 10.27 30.78
C SER A 731 4.37 9.06 31.64
N VAL A 732 3.46 8.67 32.54
CA VAL A 732 3.62 7.47 33.37
C VAL A 732 2.49 6.49 33.05
N VAL A 733 2.85 5.34 32.48
CA VAL A 733 1.91 4.25 32.14
C VAL A 733 2.50 2.94 32.64
N GLU A 734 1.69 2.11 33.29
CA GLU A 734 2.12 0.79 33.82
C GLU A 734 3.37 0.85 34.74
N ASN A 735 3.56 1.97 35.47
CA ASN A 735 4.71 2.32 36.31
C ASN A 735 6.01 2.67 35.57
N GLU A 736 5.98 2.79 34.24
CA GLU A 736 7.10 3.23 33.42
C GLU A 736 6.98 4.72 33.09
N THR A 737 8.08 5.46 33.21
CA THR A 737 8.15 6.88 32.81
C THR A 737 8.67 6.97 31.39
N ILE A 738 7.86 7.53 30.49
CA ILE A 738 8.16 7.66 29.07
C ILE A 738 8.42 9.14 28.76
N PRO A 739 9.64 9.53 28.40
CA PRO A 739 9.99 10.93 28.15
C PRO A 739 9.12 11.58 27.07
N ALA A 740 8.85 12.88 27.21
CA ALA A 740 8.24 13.69 26.17
C ALA A 740 8.95 13.51 24.81
N HIS A 741 8.20 13.30 23.74
CA HIS A 741 8.75 13.02 22.40
C HIS A 741 9.83 11.94 22.38
N GLY A 742 9.68 10.92 23.21
CA GLY A 742 10.65 9.86 23.43
C GLY A 742 10.02 8.47 23.42
N PHE A 743 10.84 7.50 23.84
CA PHE A 743 10.44 6.11 23.95
C PHE A 743 11.06 5.48 25.20
N SER A 744 10.56 4.30 25.59
CA SER A 744 11.14 3.44 26.63
C SER A 744 11.06 1.99 26.18
N VAL A 745 12.09 1.20 26.46
CA VAL A 745 12.16 -0.22 26.14
C VAL A 745 12.30 -1.01 27.44
N VAL A 746 11.39 -1.94 27.70
CA VAL A 746 11.36 -2.71 28.95
C VAL A 746 11.09 -4.19 28.72
N GLU A 747 11.68 -5.03 29.57
CA GLU A 747 11.31 -6.45 29.65
C GLU A 747 9.98 -6.61 30.38
N ARG A 748 9.10 -7.48 29.85
CA ARG A 748 7.77 -7.77 30.40
C ARG A 748 7.79 -8.70 31.60
#